data_AF-A0A2G2BK00-F1
#
_entry.id   AF-A0A2G2BK00-F1
#
_cell.length_a   1.000
_cell.length_b   1.000
_cell.length_c   1.000
_cell.angle_alpha   90.00
_cell.angle_beta   90.00
_cell.angle_gamma   90.00
#
_symmetry.space_group_name_H-M   'P 1'
#
loop_
_entity.id
_entity.type
_entity.pdbx_description
1 polymer ?
#
loop_
_entity_poly.entity_id
_entity_poly.type
_entity_poly.pdbx_seq_one_letter_code
_entity_poly.pdbx_strand_id
1 'polypeptide(L)'
;MKKQQKGAALFVVMALLSASMVVGMSAMQSSLVDERLAGNFRSSVQAQMTAENTLASLVNPVNTASRNEYLGQLVANPQLLEETEGKLTGDEIAQLLQAGTLDQFIEDLLPANFDERDEDEQRQIKEELLANLELQFEIDAEAQTVTITSWDRGLRNSAARDSALVYRYEFEGADLSGILSNGIITCYGASFEGGGGVAVDSFDSQLGAYDLMGNSGGKASLVSLHENSLLNFNMGSAPGVTGDIFTAGNMEVTNTMPIDGDVHSMGDVTLKGNDALITGNIYSESSVLFQVGTRVDGNVLANVSVKVSGNWGSVNPLQPNGSRRGATSYAIGGDVISPDIYTQIGNRIEGEQNRSFPGVVFEDYLSEGLKVVREGQACPDYGVREIYDEYSFKSNPRNVSVQNWNGPEDSRVLGESQFIGGYEVFHVNSLTIGGEGLVIGKPTVIVVDSNVSLVLWGDSAITLREGASLRIISKGKFDFNGSNVFEMSGFNPVVEVGGELVPAFSFISLYEGEGSAVAMNSDGDMYGEVLAPFGNVSISGSASLMGRVFSESLSVSGAGSIHYDHAYEDIAITSSAASPEWCSFDDLSPLTVVSPVGSLSLPNSKAEFNGKDSVPDITVTQGDLERFSGANAANDNIQGGIPNGVFSRGESAEKLHAFIEMLRTRSDTVQVQGGSIENNAAFGSKGNEQITFVNGAIDANNISGAGVLVVKGNYNAGGNSSFDGLIIVLGNYSQKGGGGRDLNGALLVAPYNVNGLKFTEANIEFSGGGSNDFNYDEAALRTAFNLLDDEEQASWGSCNVPPSSGDGELIWSLIDWR
;
A
#
# COMPACT_ATOMS: atom_id res chain seq x y z
N MET A 1 -93.58 60.77 40.57
CA MET A 1 -93.09 59.70 39.67
C MET A 1 -91.79 59.13 40.25
N LYS A 2 -91.81 57.89 40.74
CA LYS A 2 -90.61 57.13 41.12
C LYS A 2 -89.80 56.85 39.84
N LYS A 3 -88.50 57.19 39.81
CA LYS A 3 -87.55 56.55 38.89
C LYS A 3 -86.46 55.88 39.71
N GLN A 4 -86.64 54.57 39.88
CA GLN A 4 -85.60 53.63 40.29
C GLN A 4 -84.46 53.71 39.30
N GLN A 5 -83.26 54.06 39.74
CA GLN A 5 -81.99 53.57 39.17
C GLN A 5 -80.96 53.43 40.29
N LYS A 6 -81.17 52.40 41.12
CA LYS A 6 -80.14 51.80 41.97
C LYS A 6 -79.94 50.38 41.42
N GLY A 7 -78.98 50.20 40.51
CA GLY A 7 -78.67 48.88 39.94
C GLY A 7 -77.86 48.92 38.63
N ALA A 8 -78.23 49.78 37.67
CA ALA A 8 -77.59 49.81 36.35
C ALA A 8 -76.12 50.26 36.38
N ALA A 9 -75.78 51.29 37.18
CA ALA A 9 -74.40 51.75 37.30
C ALA A 9 -73.47 50.68 37.92
N LEU A 10 -73.95 49.90 38.90
CA LEU A 10 -73.20 48.79 39.48
C LEU A 10 -72.98 47.68 38.45
N PHE A 11 -74.01 47.35 37.65
CA PHE A 11 -73.90 46.36 36.58
C PHE A 11 -72.95 46.80 35.47
N VAL A 12 -72.98 48.07 35.04
CA VAL A 12 -72.07 48.60 34.02
C VAL A 12 -70.64 48.64 34.54
N VAL A 13 -70.43 49.05 35.79
CA VAL A 13 -69.09 49.05 36.42
C VAL A 13 -68.58 47.62 36.63
N MET A 14 -69.41 46.67 37.06
CA MET A 14 -69.02 45.25 37.15
C MET A 14 -68.74 44.64 35.78
N ALA A 15 -69.55 44.95 34.76
CA ALA A 15 -69.32 44.48 33.39
C ALA A 15 -68.00 45.02 32.83
N LEU A 16 -67.72 46.31 33.03
CA LEU A 16 -66.44 46.93 32.65
C LEU A 16 -65.26 46.34 33.42
N LEU A 17 -65.38 46.15 34.74
CA LEU A 17 -64.34 45.50 35.55
C LEU A 17 -64.09 44.06 35.12
N SER A 18 -65.15 43.29 34.83
CA SER A 18 -65.02 41.92 34.33
C SER A 18 -64.35 41.87 32.95
N ALA A 19 -64.69 42.80 32.05
CA ALA A 19 -64.05 42.89 30.74
C ALA A 19 -62.56 43.27 30.87
N SER A 20 -62.24 44.24 31.73
CA SER A 20 -60.84 44.62 32.03
C SER A 20 -60.05 43.48 32.69
N MET A 21 -60.67 42.69 33.57
CA MET A 21 -60.03 41.55 34.22
C MET A 21 -59.76 40.40 33.23
N VAL A 22 -60.68 40.13 32.30
CA VAL A 22 -60.48 39.15 31.22
C VAL A 22 -59.35 39.58 30.28
N VAL A 23 -59.29 40.87 29.92
CA VAL A 23 -58.18 41.40 29.11
C VAL A 23 -56.85 41.32 29.87
N GLY A 24 -56.83 41.64 31.17
CA GLY A 24 -55.64 41.52 32.01
C GLY A 24 -55.15 40.08 32.16
N MET A 25 -56.06 39.11 32.33
CA MET A 25 -55.70 37.68 32.37
C MET A 25 -55.19 37.18 31.02
N SER A 26 -55.77 37.62 29.91
CA SER A 26 -55.30 37.26 28.56
C SER A 26 -53.89 37.80 28.26
N ALA A 27 -53.61 39.05 28.64
CA ALA A 27 -52.27 39.63 28.51
C ALA A 27 -51.23 38.90 29.38
N MET A 28 -51.59 38.52 30.61
CA MET A 28 -50.72 37.73 31.47
C MET A 28 -50.48 36.32 30.93
N GLN A 29 -51.50 35.67 30.36
CA GLN A 29 -51.36 34.38 29.68
C GLN A 29 -50.44 34.48 28.46
N SER A 30 -50.55 35.54 27.64
CA SER A 30 -49.64 35.78 26.51
C SER A 30 -48.20 35.95 26.98
N SER A 31 -47.97 36.76 28.02
CA SER A 31 -46.63 36.97 28.58
C SER A 31 -46.01 35.68 29.13
N LEU A 32 -46.81 34.81 29.77
CA LEU A 32 -46.34 33.51 30.25
C LEU A 32 -46.02 32.54 29.10
N VAL A 33 -46.73 32.64 27.98
CA VAL A 33 -46.43 31.85 26.77
C VAL A 33 -45.13 32.36 26.12
N ASP A 34 -44.97 33.67 25.98
CA ASP A 34 -43.75 34.28 25.41
C ASP A 34 -42.52 33.97 26.26
N GLU A 35 -42.65 34.00 27.59
CA GLU A 35 -41.58 33.61 28.51
C GLU A 35 -41.20 32.13 28.36
N ARG A 36 -42.19 31.24 28.23
CA ARG A 36 -41.95 29.81 27.96
C ARG A 36 -41.31 29.58 26.59
N LEU A 37 -41.74 30.30 25.56
CA LEU A 37 -41.16 30.21 24.21
C LEU A 37 -39.71 30.71 24.21
N ALA A 38 -39.42 31.82 24.86
CA ALA A 38 -38.06 32.34 25.02
C ALA A 38 -37.17 31.39 25.82
N GLY A 39 -37.70 30.79 26.90
CA GLY A 39 -37.01 29.76 27.69
C GLY A 39 -36.71 28.50 26.88
N ASN A 40 -37.67 28.02 26.10
CA ASN A 40 -37.51 26.87 25.20
C ASN A 40 -36.49 27.16 24.09
N PHE A 41 -36.55 28.35 23.48
CA PHE A 41 -35.61 28.77 22.45
C PHE A 41 -34.19 28.85 22.99
N ARG A 42 -34.00 29.46 24.17
CA ARG A 42 -32.69 29.51 24.83
C ARG A 42 -32.13 28.11 25.11
N SER A 43 -32.97 27.21 25.63
CA SER A 43 -32.56 25.83 25.91
C SER A 43 -32.20 25.09 24.63
N SER A 44 -32.96 25.30 23.55
CA SER A 44 -32.65 24.74 22.22
C SER A 44 -31.31 25.24 21.66
N VAL A 45 -31.01 26.54 21.76
CA VAL A 45 -29.73 27.08 21.25
C VAL A 45 -28.55 26.58 22.09
N GLN A 46 -28.73 26.42 23.40
CA GLN A 46 -27.71 25.84 24.27
C GLN A 46 -27.43 24.37 23.96
N ALA A 47 -28.46 23.59 23.63
CA ALA A 47 -28.29 22.20 23.21
C ALA A 47 -27.53 22.10 21.88
N GLN A 48 -27.83 22.99 20.93
CA GLN A 48 -27.10 23.04 19.65
C GLN A 48 -25.61 23.40 19.85
N MET A 49 -25.31 24.45 20.63
CA MET A 49 -23.91 24.83 20.91
C MET A 49 -23.12 23.69 21.59
N THR A 50 -23.80 22.84 22.37
CA THR A 50 -23.19 21.68 23.02
C THR A 50 -22.82 20.59 22.01
N ALA A 51 -23.73 20.28 21.08
CA ALA A 51 -23.45 19.36 20.00
C ALA A 51 -22.27 19.85 19.14
N GLU A 52 -22.26 21.14 18.77
CA GLU A 52 -21.19 21.79 17.98
C GLU A 52 -19.83 21.80 18.70
N ASN A 53 -19.79 22.08 20.01
CA ASN A 53 -18.54 22.06 20.78
C ASN A 53 -17.92 20.67 20.87
N THR A 54 -18.76 19.63 20.94
CA THR A 54 -18.31 18.23 20.95
C THR A 54 -17.68 17.86 19.60
N LEU A 55 -18.31 18.26 18.49
CA LEU A 55 -17.75 18.10 17.15
C LEU A 55 -16.48 18.93 16.93
N ALA A 56 -16.44 20.18 17.40
CA ALA A 56 -15.25 21.02 17.31
C ALA A 56 -14.06 20.41 18.07
N SER A 57 -14.32 19.76 19.20
CA SER A 57 -13.31 19.01 19.96
C SER A 57 -12.80 17.80 19.17
N LEU A 58 -13.66 17.11 18.43
CA LEU A 58 -13.29 15.98 17.57
C LEU A 58 -12.44 16.40 16.35
N VAL A 59 -12.67 17.61 15.81
CA VAL A 59 -11.91 18.16 14.67
C VAL A 59 -10.55 18.74 15.10
N ASN A 60 -10.34 19.01 16.39
CA ASN A 60 -9.11 19.57 16.92
C ASN A 60 -7.88 18.71 16.54
N PRO A 61 -6.76 19.29 16.03
CA PRO A 61 -5.57 18.55 15.60
C PRO A 61 -5.02 17.57 16.64
N VAL A 62 -5.18 17.89 17.93
CA VAL A 62 -4.76 17.04 19.06
C VAL A 62 -5.48 15.68 19.05
N ASN A 63 -6.74 15.63 18.59
CA ASN A 63 -7.56 14.42 18.57
C ASN A 63 -7.56 13.72 17.19
N THR A 64 -6.79 14.23 16.21
CA THR A 64 -6.78 13.70 14.84
C THR A 64 -6.38 12.23 14.79
N ALA A 65 -5.34 11.81 15.53
CA ALA A 65 -4.87 10.43 15.52
C ALA A 65 -5.95 9.46 16.06
N SER A 66 -6.47 9.71 17.27
CA SER A 66 -7.49 8.87 17.90
C SER A 66 -8.81 8.86 17.12
N ARG A 67 -9.22 10.00 16.56
CA ARG A 67 -10.38 10.08 15.65
C ARG A 67 -10.17 9.21 14.42
N ASN A 68 -9.07 9.42 13.69
CA ASN A 68 -8.81 8.72 12.43
C ASN A 68 -8.65 7.21 12.64
N GLU A 69 -8.03 6.79 13.75
CA GLU A 69 -7.93 5.39 14.15
C GLU A 69 -9.30 4.76 14.36
N TYR A 70 -10.18 5.41 15.13
CA TYR A 70 -11.54 4.92 15.37
C TYR A 70 -12.40 4.88 14.10
N LEU A 71 -12.34 5.93 13.27
CA LEU A 71 -13.05 5.96 11.99
C LEU A 71 -12.53 4.89 11.02
N GLY A 72 -11.21 4.64 11.04
CA GLY A 72 -10.59 3.58 10.24
C GLY A 72 -11.05 2.19 10.66
N GLN A 73 -11.19 1.93 11.97
CA GLN A 73 -11.76 0.68 12.47
C GLN A 73 -13.22 0.48 12.02
N LEU A 74 -14.03 1.54 12.04
CA LEU A 74 -15.43 1.47 11.59
C LEU A 74 -15.55 1.19 10.08
N VAL A 75 -14.68 1.81 9.25
CA VAL A 75 -14.64 1.56 7.80
C VAL A 75 -14.14 0.15 7.50
N ALA A 76 -13.11 -0.32 8.21
CA ALA A 76 -12.51 -1.63 7.99
C ALA A 76 -13.41 -2.79 8.44
N ASN A 77 -14.31 -2.56 9.40
CA ASN A 77 -15.20 -3.58 9.93
C ASN A 77 -16.65 -3.06 10.03
N PRO A 78 -17.42 -3.15 8.93
CA PRO A 78 -18.83 -2.74 8.91
C PRO A 78 -19.73 -3.44 9.94
N GLN A 79 -19.31 -4.60 10.48
CA GLN A 79 -20.06 -5.31 11.53
C GLN A 79 -20.00 -4.59 12.90
N LEU A 80 -18.97 -3.77 13.16
CA LEU A 80 -18.90 -2.93 14.38
C LEU A 80 -20.06 -1.93 14.46
N LEU A 81 -20.53 -1.42 13.31
CA LEU A 81 -21.71 -0.54 13.25
C LEU A 81 -22.99 -1.29 13.63
N GLU A 82 -23.08 -2.58 13.30
CA GLU A 82 -24.24 -3.41 13.65
C GLU A 82 -24.26 -3.82 15.13
N GLU A 83 -23.09 -4.05 15.74
CA GLU A 83 -22.97 -4.40 17.16
C GLU A 83 -23.17 -3.22 18.12
N THR A 84 -22.72 -2.03 17.72
CA THR A 84 -22.77 -0.79 18.55
C THR A 84 -23.91 0.16 18.17
N GLU A 85 -24.73 -0.20 17.17
CA GLU A 85 -25.62 0.72 16.45
C GLU A 85 -24.91 1.99 15.91
N GLY A 86 -23.58 1.95 15.78
CA GLY A 86 -22.74 3.08 15.42
C GLY A 86 -22.80 4.22 16.43
N LYS A 87 -22.96 3.94 17.73
CA LYS A 87 -23.08 4.97 18.78
C LYS A 87 -21.96 4.88 19.80
N LEU A 88 -21.41 6.04 20.16
CA LEU A 88 -20.57 6.21 21.34
C LEU A 88 -21.30 7.07 22.37
N THR A 89 -21.19 6.70 23.63
CA THR A 89 -21.83 7.40 24.75
C THR A 89 -20.82 7.76 25.82
N GLY A 90 -21.02 8.89 26.51
CA GLY A 90 -20.31 9.28 27.73
C GLY A 90 -18.82 8.93 27.77
N ASP A 91 -18.47 7.88 28.51
CA ASP A 91 -17.10 7.44 28.76
C ASP A 91 -16.34 7.04 27.48
N GLU A 92 -17.04 6.55 26.45
CA GLU A 92 -16.43 6.15 25.18
C GLU A 92 -16.05 7.38 24.34
N ILE A 93 -16.84 8.46 24.43
CA ILE A 93 -16.52 9.76 23.83
C ILE A 93 -15.28 10.35 24.52
N ALA A 94 -15.18 10.20 25.84
CA ALA A 94 -14.03 10.65 26.61
C ALA A 94 -12.76 9.82 26.34
N GLN A 95 -12.87 8.60 25.83
CA GLN A 95 -11.74 7.80 25.36
C GLN A 95 -11.31 8.17 23.93
N LEU A 96 -12.26 8.56 23.08
CA LEU A 96 -11.99 9.03 21.72
C LEU A 96 -11.28 10.40 21.71
N LEU A 97 -11.56 11.24 22.71
CA LEU A 97 -10.95 12.55 22.88
C LEU A 97 -9.80 12.47 23.90
N GLN A 98 -8.69 13.16 23.68
CA GLN A 98 -7.59 13.17 24.65
C GLN A 98 -8.05 13.65 26.03
N ALA A 99 -7.49 13.06 27.09
CA ALA A 99 -7.82 13.40 28.48
C ALA A 99 -7.66 14.92 28.72
N GLY A 100 -8.73 15.57 29.19
CA GLY A 100 -8.77 17.02 29.43
C GLY A 100 -9.51 17.84 28.37
N THR A 101 -9.82 17.28 27.20
CA THR A 101 -10.44 18.03 26.09
C THR A 101 -11.85 18.56 26.44
N LEU A 102 -12.62 17.78 27.20
CA LEU A 102 -13.97 18.13 27.64
C LEU A 102 -14.02 18.78 29.03
N ASP A 103 -12.90 18.85 29.76
CA ASP A 103 -12.90 19.23 31.17
C ASP A 103 -13.46 20.64 31.39
N GLN A 104 -13.02 21.60 30.58
CA GLN A 104 -13.49 22.98 30.68
C GLN A 104 -14.97 23.13 30.30
N PHE A 105 -15.45 22.31 29.35
CA PHE A 105 -16.87 22.26 28.99
C PHE A 105 -17.72 21.62 30.11
N ILE A 106 -17.21 20.57 30.74
CA ILE A 106 -17.86 19.90 31.88
C ILE A 106 -17.88 20.83 33.08
N GLU A 107 -16.80 21.56 33.37
CA GLU A 107 -16.73 22.55 34.46
C GLU A 107 -17.83 23.62 34.33
N ASP A 108 -18.08 24.11 33.11
CA ASP A 108 -19.14 25.07 32.81
C ASP A 108 -20.56 24.49 32.97
N LEU A 109 -20.71 23.17 33.09
CA LEU A 109 -21.97 22.46 33.33
C LEU A 109 -22.21 22.13 34.80
N LEU A 110 -21.20 22.23 35.66
CA LEU A 110 -21.31 21.83 37.05
C LEU A 110 -22.23 22.78 37.84
N PRO A 111 -23.02 22.27 38.78
CA PRO A 111 -23.83 23.10 39.65
C PRO A 111 -22.94 23.98 40.54
N ALA A 112 -23.41 25.20 40.87
CA ALA A 112 -22.63 26.16 41.66
C ALA A 112 -22.18 25.68 43.06
N ASN A 113 -22.77 24.58 43.56
CA ASN A 113 -22.41 23.95 44.83
C ASN A 113 -21.61 22.65 44.66
N PHE A 114 -21.07 22.38 43.46
CA PHE A 114 -20.38 21.13 43.15
C PHE A 114 -19.19 20.86 44.09
N ASP A 115 -18.36 21.86 44.34
CA ASP A 115 -17.17 21.75 45.21
C ASP A 115 -17.51 21.55 46.70
N GLU A 116 -18.78 21.76 47.08
CA GLU A 116 -19.27 21.58 48.45
C GLU A 116 -19.85 20.18 48.70
N ARG A 117 -19.91 19.32 47.66
CA ARG A 117 -20.45 17.96 47.71
C ARG A 117 -19.38 16.92 48.03
N ASP A 118 -19.80 15.73 48.43
CA ASP A 118 -18.89 14.61 48.61
C ASP A 118 -18.37 14.06 47.28
N GLU A 119 -17.25 13.34 47.33
CA GLU A 119 -16.55 12.84 46.14
C GLU A 119 -17.41 11.86 45.32
N ASP A 120 -18.33 11.12 45.96
CA ASP A 120 -19.22 10.18 45.29
C ASP A 120 -20.35 10.91 44.54
N GLU A 121 -20.95 11.95 45.13
CA GLU A 121 -21.93 12.84 44.48
C GLU A 121 -21.29 13.61 43.32
N GLN A 122 -20.05 14.08 43.49
CA GLN A 122 -19.31 14.76 42.44
C GLN A 122 -19.06 13.84 41.23
N ARG A 123 -18.66 12.58 41.48
CA ARG A 123 -18.48 11.59 40.42
C ARG A 123 -19.80 11.29 39.71
N GLN A 124 -20.88 11.08 40.46
CA GLN A 124 -22.20 10.77 39.89
C GLN A 124 -22.73 11.90 38.99
N ILE A 125 -22.53 13.16 39.38
CA ILE A 125 -22.94 14.32 38.56
C ILE A 125 -22.15 14.37 37.24
N LYS A 126 -20.85 14.06 37.26
CA LYS A 126 -20.02 14.02 36.05
C LYS A 126 -20.43 12.88 35.12
N GLU A 127 -20.69 11.69 35.66
CA GLU A 127 -21.19 10.53 34.91
C GLU A 127 -22.55 10.82 34.25
N GLU A 128 -23.48 11.48 34.96
CA GLU A 128 -24.81 11.83 34.44
C GLU A 128 -24.74 12.89 33.33
N LEU A 129 -23.81 13.86 33.42
CA LEU A 129 -23.57 14.84 32.36
C LEU A 129 -23.02 14.15 31.11
N LEU A 130 -22.02 13.28 31.26
CA LEU A 130 -21.42 12.56 30.13
C LEU A 130 -22.40 11.61 29.45
N ALA A 131 -23.28 10.94 30.19
CA ALA A 131 -24.29 10.02 29.65
C ALA A 131 -25.32 10.68 28.70
N ASN A 132 -25.45 12.00 28.72
CA ASN A 132 -26.38 12.74 27.86
C ASN A 132 -25.76 13.20 26.52
N LEU A 133 -24.47 12.94 26.30
CA LEU A 133 -23.77 13.15 25.04
C LEU A 133 -23.68 11.84 24.28
N GLU A 134 -24.08 11.87 23.00
CA GLU A 134 -24.00 10.73 22.09
C GLU A 134 -23.36 11.17 20.77
N LEU A 135 -22.39 10.38 20.28
CA LEU A 135 -21.89 10.47 18.91
C LEU A 135 -22.44 9.30 18.12
N GLN A 136 -23.03 9.58 16.95
CA GLN A 136 -23.52 8.57 16.03
C GLN A 136 -22.71 8.61 14.73
N PHE A 137 -22.33 7.44 14.24
CA PHE A 137 -21.51 7.25 13.05
C PHE A 137 -22.33 6.51 11.99
N GLU A 138 -22.32 7.04 10.76
CA GLU A 138 -22.96 6.44 9.59
C GLU A 138 -21.95 6.39 8.44
N ILE A 139 -21.79 5.21 7.84
CA ILE A 139 -20.83 5.00 6.75
C ILE A 139 -21.60 4.77 5.45
N ASP A 140 -21.27 5.57 4.44
CA ASP A 140 -21.69 5.35 3.05
C ASP A 140 -20.47 4.87 2.26
N ALA A 141 -20.40 3.56 2.03
CA ALA A 141 -19.29 2.92 1.33
C ALA A 141 -19.28 3.24 -0.18
N GLU A 142 -20.44 3.56 -0.78
CA GLU A 142 -20.52 3.91 -2.21
C GLU A 142 -20.00 5.34 -2.45
N ALA A 143 -20.30 6.26 -1.53
CA ALA A 143 -19.80 7.63 -1.59
C ALA A 143 -18.44 7.84 -0.91
N GLN A 144 -17.90 6.81 -0.24
CA GLN A 144 -16.70 6.86 0.59
C GLN A 144 -16.76 7.97 1.64
N THR A 145 -17.88 8.07 2.36
CA THR A 145 -18.07 9.09 3.40
C THR A 145 -18.44 8.50 4.74
N VAL A 146 -18.04 9.19 5.81
CA VAL A 146 -18.48 8.93 7.19
C VAL A 146 -19.14 10.18 7.73
N THR A 147 -20.40 10.04 8.14
CA THR A 147 -21.16 11.10 8.81
C THR A 147 -21.09 10.88 10.32
N ILE A 148 -20.66 11.92 11.05
CA ILE A 148 -20.55 11.91 12.51
C ILE A 148 -21.56 12.91 13.06
N THR A 149 -22.59 12.42 13.75
CA THR A 149 -23.65 13.26 14.35
C THR A 149 -23.48 13.31 15.86
N SER A 150 -23.33 14.50 16.41
CA SER A 150 -23.33 14.73 17.86
C SER A 150 -24.73 15.10 18.34
N TRP A 151 -25.19 14.44 19.40
CA TRP A 151 -26.50 14.65 20.02
C TRP A 151 -26.33 15.12 21.47
N ASP A 152 -26.92 16.27 21.80
CA ASP A 152 -27.26 16.62 23.18
C ASP A 152 -28.67 16.10 23.49
N ARG A 153 -28.78 15.13 24.40
CA ARG A 153 -30.06 14.53 24.81
C ARG A 153 -30.74 15.23 25.99
N GLY A 154 -30.38 16.47 26.27
CA GLY A 154 -31.08 17.31 27.25
C GLY A 154 -30.25 17.66 28.48
N LEU A 155 -28.94 17.86 28.31
CA LEU A 155 -28.00 18.32 29.34
C LEU A 155 -28.52 19.56 30.08
N ARG A 156 -29.15 20.49 29.36
CA ARG A 156 -29.69 21.74 29.92
C ARG A 156 -31.19 21.83 29.65
N ASN A 157 -31.99 21.60 30.69
CA ASN A 157 -33.44 21.78 30.70
C ASN A 157 -34.22 20.89 29.71
N SER A 158 -33.72 19.68 29.41
CA SER A 158 -34.41 18.66 28.61
C SER A 158 -34.66 19.04 27.13
N ALA A 159 -33.95 20.03 26.59
CA ALA A 159 -33.96 20.34 25.16
C ALA A 159 -32.93 19.48 24.43
N ALA A 160 -33.33 18.79 23.36
CA ALA A 160 -32.42 17.97 22.57
C ALA A 160 -32.13 18.60 21.20
N ARG A 161 -30.87 18.58 20.78
CA ARG A 161 -30.39 19.06 19.47
C ARG A 161 -29.19 18.26 19.00
N ASP A 162 -29.02 18.27 17.68
CA ASP A 162 -27.97 17.57 16.95
C ASP A 162 -27.19 18.51 16.03
N SER A 163 -25.99 18.09 15.66
CA SER A 163 -25.13 18.72 14.63
C SER A 163 -24.27 17.63 14.00
N ALA A 164 -23.89 17.77 12.72
CA ALA A 164 -23.19 16.69 12.01
C ALA A 164 -21.97 17.16 11.21
N LEU A 165 -20.99 16.28 11.08
CA LEU A 165 -19.82 16.41 10.19
C LEU A 165 -19.86 15.32 9.14
N VAL A 166 -19.38 15.62 7.94
CA VAL A 166 -19.15 14.61 6.90
C VAL A 166 -17.69 14.60 6.53
N TYR A 167 -17.03 13.48 6.77
CA TYR A 167 -15.70 13.18 6.26
C TYR A 167 -15.82 12.34 5.01
N ARG A 168 -14.97 12.60 4.02
CA ARG A 168 -14.69 11.68 2.91
C ARG A 168 -13.37 10.99 3.19
N TYR A 169 -13.34 9.68 3.00
CA TYR A 169 -12.13 8.89 3.13
C TYR A 169 -11.67 8.38 1.78
N GLU A 170 -10.37 8.34 1.59
CA GLU A 170 -9.73 7.73 0.43
C GLU A 170 -8.86 6.58 0.96
N PHE A 171 -8.99 5.40 0.35
CA PHE A 171 -8.12 4.28 0.65
C PHE A 171 -6.82 4.48 -0.12
N GLU A 172 -5.75 4.81 0.59
CA GLU A 172 -4.41 4.66 0.06
C GLU A 172 -3.96 3.26 0.46
N GLY A 173 -4.06 2.30 -0.47
CA GLY A 173 -3.38 1.03 -0.25
C GLY A 173 -1.88 1.29 -0.23
N ALA A 174 -1.13 0.58 0.62
CA ALA A 174 0.24 0.23 0.25
C ALA A 174 0.20 -0.72 -0.96
N ASP A 175 -0.31 -0.21 -2.07
CA ASP A 175 0.15 -0.64 -3.37
C ASP A 175 1.57 -0.06 -3.51
N LEU A 176 2.47 -0.82 -4.10
CA LEU A 176 3.75 -0.28 -4.58
C LEU A 176 3.53 0.71 -5.76
N SER A 177 2.28 1.09 -6.06
CA SER A 177 1.94 2.26 -6.88
C SER A 177 2.45 3.51 -6.17
N GLY A 178 3.06 4.44 -6.91
CA GLY A 178 3.53 5.68 -6.31
C GLY A 178 4.90 5.65 -5.60
N ILE A 179 5.56 4.50 -5.37
CA ILE A 179 6.97 4.49 -4.89
C ILE A 179 7.88 5.29 -5.83
N LEU A 180 7.56 5.29 -7.14
CA LEU A 180 8.25 6.06 -8.17
C LEU A 180 7.47 7.30 -8.69
N SER A 181 6.56 7.86 -7.89
CA SER A 181 6.02 9.24 -8.12
C SER A 181 7.16 10.28 -8.20
N ASN A 182 8.30 9.93 -7.61
CA ASN A 182 9.49 10.75 -7.53
C ASN A 182 10.40 10.69 -8.77
N GLY A 183 10.12 9.89 -9.78
CA GLY A 183 10.86 9.81 -11.04
C GLY A 183 12.25 9.16 -11.03
N ILE A 184 13.14 9.52 -10.11
CA ILE A 184 14.48 8.91 -9.98
C ILE A 184 14.72 8.44 -8.55
N ILE A 185 14.98 7.13 -8.42
CA ILE A 185 15.40 6.53 -7.16
C ILE A 185 16.73 5.82 -7.34
N THR A 186 17.65 6.12 -6.43
CA THR A 186 18.91 5.41 -6.31
C THR A 186 19.15 5.00 -4.86
N CYS A 187 19.92 3.94 -4.62
CA CYS A 187 20.29 3.58 -3.25
C CYS A 187 21.50 4.38 -2.76
N TYR A 188 22.67 4.22 -3.39
CA TYR A 188 23.95 4.82 -2.98
C TYR A 188 24.22 6.20 -3.57
N GLY A 189 23.29 6.75 -4.35
CA GLY A 189 23.37 8.13 -4.85
C GLY A 189 23.73 8.23 -6.32
N ALA A 190 23.96 9.47 -6.74
CA ALA A 190 24.06 9.83 -8.14
C ALA A 190 25.17 10.84 -8.38
N SER A 191 25.87 10.74 -9.51
CA SER A 191 26.81 11.74 -9.99
C SER A 191 26.34 12.36 -11.30
N PHE A 192 26.28 13.69 -11.35
CA PHE A 192 25.90 14.49 -12.51
C PHE A 192 27.11 15.31 -12.96
N GLU A 193 27.71 14.95 -14.09
CA GLU A 193 28.99 15.51 -14.53
C GLU A 193 28.99 15.92 -16.00
N GLY A 194 29.39 17.15 -16.33
CA GLY A 194 29.63 17.47 -17.75
C GLY A 194 29.43 18.93 -18.11
N GLY A 195 29.91 19.30 -19.30
CA GLY A 195 29.87 20.68 -19.78
C GLY A 195 28.56 21.08 -20.47
N GLY A 196 27.74 20.13 -20.92
CA GLY A 196 26.56 20.37 -21.77
C GLY A 196 25.29 20.80 -21.03
N GLY A 197 25.25 20.61 -19.71
CA GLY A 197 24.01 20.72 -18.93
C GLY A 197 23.25 19.40 -18.95
N VAL A 198 22.67 19.02 -17.82
CA VAL A 198 21.98 17.75 -17.59
C VAL A 198 20.61 18.11 -17.06
N ALA A 199 19.58 17.83 -17.84
CA ALA A 199 18.22 18.10 -17.42
C ALA A 199 17.69 16.92 -16.60
N VAL A 200 17.18 17.24 -15.41
CA VAL A 200 16.28 16.37 -14.66
C VAL A 200 15.01 17.16 -14.44
N ASP A 201 13.93 16.77 -15.10
CA ASP A 201 12.61 17.40 -14.97
C ASP A 201 11.51 16.37 -15.29
N SER A 202 10.26 16.80 -15.39
CA SER A 202 9.15 15.94 -15.79
C SER A 202 8.33 16.47 -16.96
N PHE A 203 7.54 15.59 -17.55
CA PHE A 203 6.48 15.86 -18.51
C PHE A 203 5.36 14.82 -18.38
N ASP A 204 4.24 15.05 -19.06
CA ASP A 204 3.15 14.08 -19.14
C ASP A 204 2.97 13.63 -20.59
N SER A 205 3.43 12.42 -20.90
CA SER A 205 3.31 11.80 -22.21
C SER A 205 1.87 11.67 -22.72
N GLN A 206 0.87 11.62 -21.83
CA GLN A 206 -0.54 11.55 -22.22
C GLN A 206 -1.01 12.87 -22.84
N LEU A 207 -0.34 14.00 -22.54
CA LEU A 207 -0.62 15.32 -23.12
C LEU A 207 0.14 15.58 -24.43
N GLY A 208 1.12 14.74 -24.78
CA GLY A 208 1.90 14.83 -26.00
C GLY A 208 3.39 14.58 -25.78
N ALA A 209 4.20 14.75 -26.83
CA ALA A 209 5.65 14.57 -26.71
C ALA A 209 6.30 15.69 -25.87
N TYR A 210 7.45 15.37 -25.29
CA TYR A 210 8.27 16.30 -24.53
C TYR A 210 8.60 17.57 -25.36
N ASP A 211 8.58 18.73 -24.70
CA ASP A 211 8.84 20.08 -25.26
C ASP A 211 7.85 20.56 -26.34
N LEU A 212 6.90 19.72 -26.77
CA LEU A 212 5.80 20.15 -27.63
C LEU A 212 4.76 20.92 -26.80
N MET A 213 4.39 22.11 -27.27
CA MET A 213 3.38 22.97 -26.64
C MET A 213 3.67 23.32 -25.16
N GLY A 214 4.93 23.22 -24.73
CA GLY A 214 5.33 23.46 -23.34
C GLY A 214 5.12 22.27 -22.40
N ASN A 215 5.00 21.05 -22.93
CA ASN A 215 4.97 19.81 -22.16
C ASN A 215 6.40 19.40 -21.71
N SER A 216 7.05 20.28 -20.95
CA SER A 216 8.42 20.10 -20.43
C SER A 216 8.63 20.96 -19.18
N GLY A 217 9.63 20.64 -18.38
CA GLY A 217 10.00 21.44 -17.21
C GLY A 217 9.05 21.32 -16.02
N GLY A 218 8.27 20.24 -15.93
CA GLY A 218 7.60 19.86 -14.69
C GLY A 218 8.60 19.38 -13.63
N LYS A 219 8.13 19.17 -12.40
CA LYS A 219 9.00 18.71 -11.31
C LYS A 219 9.22 17.20 -11.36
N ALA A 220 10.47 16.76 -11.31
CA ALA A 220 10.86 15.38 -11.04
C ALA A 220 11.77 15.33 -9.82
N SER A 221 11.44 14.47 -8.86
CA SER A 221 12.25 14.33 -7.66
C SER A 221 13.51 13.50 -7.93
N LEU A 222 14.49 13.62 -7.03
CA LEU A 222 15.67 12.77 -7.03
C LEU A 222 15.87 12.23 -5.62
N VAL A 223 15.74 10.91 -5.46
CA VAL A 223 15.82 10.26 -4.15
C VAL A 223 17.04 9.37 -4.06
N SER A 224 17.81 9.51 -2.97
CA SER A 224 18.79 8.51 -2.55
C SER A 224 18.54 7.99 -1.15
N LEU A 225 18.50 6.66 -1.01
CA LEU A 225 17.93 5.99 0.17
C LEU A 225 18.97 5.58 1.22
N HIS A 226 20.23 5.37 0.84
CA HIS A 226 21.26 4.87 1.75
C HIS A 226 21.97 6.01 2.52
N GLU A 227 22.27 5.82 3.81
CA GLU A 227 22.90 6.88 4.62
C GLU A 227 24.33 7.24 4.19
N ASN A 228 25.05 6.29 3.59
CA ASN A 228 26.32 6.52 2.90
C ASN A 228 26.18 7.07 1.46
N SER A 229 24.98 7.46 1.02
CA SER A 229 24.81 7.97 -0.34
C SER A 229 25.55 9.29 -0.55
N LEU A 230 25.94 9.54 -1.79
CA LEU A 230 26.46 10.84 -2.21
C LEU A 230 25.75 11.28 -3.48
N LEU A 231 25.03 12.40 -3.39
CA LEU A 231 24.55 13.14 -4.56
C LEU A 231 25.60 14.18 -4.94
N ASN A 232 26.30 13.95 -6.05
CA ASN A 232 27.37 14.82 -6.54
C ASN A 232 26.95 15.57 -7.81
N PHE A 233 27.02 16.89 -7.78
CA PHE A 233 26.67 17.77 -8.90
C PHE A 233 27.87 18.59 -9.35
N ASN A 234 28.41 18.23 -10.52
CA ASN A 234 29.58 18.85 -11.13
C ASN A 234 29.32 19.22 -12.60
N MET A 235 28.25 19.98 -12.84
CA MET A 235 27.85 20.38 -14.18
C MET A 235 28.39 21.76 -14.55
N GLY A 236 28.57 22.01 -15.85
CA GLY A 236 29.11 23.26 -16.39
C GLY A 236 28.06 24.22 -16.96
N SER A 237 26.82 23.76 -17.16
CA SER A 237 25.75 24.49 -17.84
C SER A 237 24.36 24.07 -17.33
N ALA A 238 23.33 24.81 -17.71
CA ALA A 238 21.91 24.48 -17.57
C ALA A 238 21.44 23.58 -18.75
N PRO A 239 20.29 22.88 -18.66
CA PRO A 239 19.35 22.83 -17.53
C PRO A 239 19.96 22.04 -16.36
N GLY A 240 19.42 22.20 -15.16
CA GLY A 240 19.83 21.42 -13.99
C GLY A 240 18.68 20.50 -13.56
N VAL A 241 18.44 20.44 -12.25
CA VAL A 241 17.29 19.71 -11.69
C VAL A 241 16.11 20.67 -11.52
N THR A 242 14.94 20.26 -11.98
CA THR A 242 13.65 20.91 -11.72
C THR A 242 12.82 19.91 -10.93
N GLY A 243 12.64 20.17 -9.64
CA GLY A 243 12.07 19.22 -8.68
C GLY A 243 12.88 19.12 -7.39
N ASP A 244 12.35 18.35 -6.45
CA ASP A 244 12.85 18.31 -5.08
C ASP A 244 13.87 17.17 -4.91
N ILE A 245 14.88 17.38 -4.06
CA ILE A 245 15.98 16.43 -3.84
C ILE A 245 15.85 15.85 -2.44
N PHE A 246 15.91 14.52 -2.33
CA PHE A 246 15.85 13.77 -1.08
C PHE A 246 17.09 12.88 -0.97
N THR A 247 17.90 13.04 0.08
CA THR A 247 19.08 12.21 0.29
C THR A 247 19.25 11.78 1.74
N ALA A 248 19.25 10.47 1.96
CA ALA A 248 19.64 9.89 3.22
C ALA A 248 21.13 10.10 3.52
N GLY A 249 21.95 10.37 2.51
CA GLY A 249 23.36 10.68 2.68
C GLY A 249 23.68 12.15 2.47
N ASN A 250 24.85 12.40 1.88
CA ASN A 250 25.38 13.73 1.66
C ASN A 250 25.04 14.27 0.28
N MET A 251 25.01 15.59 0.15
CA MET A 251 24.91 16.28 -1.13
C MET A 251 26.10 17.22 -1.32
N GLU A 252 26.78 17.12 -2.46
CA GLU A 252 27.86 18.02 -2.86
C GLU A 252 27.57 18.67 -4.21
N VAL A 253 27.66 19.99 -4.27
CA VAL A 253 27.67 20.77 -5.51
C VAL A 253 29.05 21.38 -5.69
N THR A 254 29.80 20.97 -6.71
CA THR A 254 31.19 21.42 -6.92
C THR A 254 31.37 22.41 -8.05
N ASN A 255 30.38 22.56 -8.94
CA ASN A 255 30.46 23.49 -10.07
C ASN A 255 29.14 24.26 -10.28
N THR A 256 28.53 24.26 -11.45
CA THR A 256 27.26 24.93 -11.68
C THR A 256 26.14 23.92 -11.49
N MET A 257 25.15 24.24 -10.66
CA MET A 257 23.96 23.42 -10.52
C MET A 257 22.75 24.32 -10.22
N PRO A 258 21.87 24.55 -11.20
CA PRO A 258 20.54 25.09 -10.96
C PRO A 258 19.63 23.97 -10.42
N ILE A 259 19.04 24.18 -9.25
CA ILE A 259 18.00 23.34 -8.67
C ILE A 259 16.77 24.21 -8.47
N ASP A 260 15.68 23.85 -9.14
CA ASP A 260 14.38 24.48 -8.96
C ASP A 260 13.47 23.61 -8.11
N GLY A 261 13.69 23.66 -6.80
CA GLY A 261 13.02 22.82 -5.81
C GLY A 261 13.67 22.91 -4.44
N ASP A 262 13.13 22.14 -3.51
CA ASP A 262 13.60 22.02 -2.13
C ASP A 262 14.64 20.89 -2.01
N VAL A 263 15.53 20.98 -1.02
CA VAL A 263 16.54 19.97 -0.71
C VAL A 263 16.32 19.44 0.71
N HIS A 264 16.08 18.14 0.83
CA HIS A 264 15.92 17.41 2.06
C HIS A 264 17.09 16.43 2.22
N SER A 265 17.83 16.52 3.32
CA SER A 265 19.02 15.71 3.53
C SER A 265 19.15 15.24 4.98
N MET A 266 19.43 13.95 5.19
CA MET A 266 19.86 13.46 6.50
C MET A 266 21.34 13.79 6.76
N GLY A 267 22.17 13.82 5.72
CA GLY A 267 23.59 14.18 5.80
C GLY A 267 23.91 15.67 5.61
N ASP A 268 25.18 15.95 5.31
CA ASP A 268 25.68 17.30 5.05
C ASP A 268 25.32 17.77 3.63
N VAL A 269 24.94 19.04 3.52
CA VAL A 269 24.75 19.72 2.23
C VAL A 269 25.89 20.72 1.99
N THR A 270 26.72 20.46 0.99
CA THR A 270 27.93 21.22 0.72
C THR A 270 27.89 21.87 -0.66
N LEU A 271 27.86 23.20 -0.68
CA LEU A 271 27.65 24.02 -1.86
C LEU A 271 28.93 24.80 -2.18
N LYS A 272 29.74 24.29 -3.12
CA LYS A 272 31.07 24.80 -3.53
C LYS A 272 31.13 25.31 -4.98
N GLY A 273 29.97 25.66 -5.54
CA GLY A 273 29.79 25.92 -6.97
C GLY A 273 29.84 27.38 -7.43
N ASN A 274 30.57 27.71 -8.50
CA ASN A 274 30.75 29.10 -8.95
C ASN A 274 29.44 29.85 -9.28
N ASP A 275 28.39 29.13 -9.70
CA ASP A 275 27.10 29.69 -10.14
C ASP A 275 25.91 28.84 -9.66
N ALA A 276 26.05 28.07 -8.57
CA ALA A 276 24.98 27.19 -8.11
C ALA A 276 23.80 27.98 -7.52
N LEU A 277 22.59 27.52 -7.85
CA LEU A 277 21.33 28.10 -7.40
C LEU A 277 20.43 26.99 -6.84
N ILE A 278 19.85 27.22 -5.68
CA ILE A 278 18.66 26.49 -5.21
C ILE A 278 17.56 27.55 -5.03
N THR A 279 16.47 27.43 -5.77
CA THR A 279 15.35 28.39 -5.68
C THR A 279 14.46 28.15 -4.45
N GLY A 280 14.44 26.91 -3.95
CA GLY A 280 13.67 26.49 -2.80
C GLY A 280 14.44 26.57 -1.47
N ASN A 281 13.99 25.76 -0.53
CA ASN A 281 14.51 25.65 0.83
C ASN A 281 15.54 24.52 0.97
N ILE A 282 16.34 24.56 2.03
CA ILE A 282 17.20 23.45 2.44
C ILE A 282 16.81 23.02 3.86
N TYR A 283 16.55 21.72 4.02
CA TYR A 283 16.31 21.04 5.29
C TYR A 283 17.38 19.96 5.48
N SER A 284 18.21 20.09 6.52
CA SER A 284 19.27 19.12 6.82
C SER A 284 19.26 18.68 8.28
N GLU A 285 19.34 17.37 8.53
CA GLU A 285 19.61 16.84 9.87
C GLU A 285 21.07 17.04 10.32
N SER A 286 21.95 17.47 9.42
CA SER A 286 23.36 17.75 9.71
C SER A 286 23.71 19.22 9.45
N SER A 287 24.80 19.50 8.73
CA SER A 287 25.31 20.85 8.47
C SER A 287 25.13 21.26 7.01
N VAL A 288 24.90 22.56 6.81
CA VAL A 288 24.88 23.18 5.48
C VAL A 288 26.09 24.12 5.34
N LEU A 289 26.95 23.85 4.36
CA LEU A 289 28.17 24.60 4.09
C LEU A 289 28.11 25.29 2.73
N PHE A 290 28.14 26.61 2.73
CA PHE A 290 28.30 27.44 1.54
C PHE A 290 29.75 27.85 1.39
N GLN A 291 30.35 27.62 0.23
CA GLN A 291 31.70 28.07 -0.08
C GLN A 291 31.73 29.23 -1.06
N VAL A 292 31.90 29.00 -2.35
CA VAL A 292 32.08 30.06 -3.36
C VAL A 292 30.90 30.07 -4.29
N GLY A 293 30.37 31.24 -4.67
CA GLY A 293 29.49 31.38 -5.84
C GLY A 293 28.07 30.79 -5.73
N THR A 294 27.67 30.31 -4.55
CA THR A 294 26.38 29.63 -4.35
C THR A 294 25.32 30.54 -3.74
N ARG A 295 24.07 30.35 -4.17
CA ARG A 295 22.89 31.05 -3.65
C ARG A 295 21.74 30.08 -3.40
N VAL A 296 21.07 30.27 -2.27
CA VAL A 296 19.77 29.69 -1.92
C VAL A 296 18.79 30.84 -1.77
N ASP A 297 17.64 30.77 -2.43
CA ASP A 297 16.61 31.80 -2.32
C ASP A 297 15.67 31.60 -1.14
N GLY A 298 15.35 30.35 -0.78
CA GLY A 298 14.49 30.00 0.33
C GLY A 298 15.20 29.98 1.69
N ASN A 299 14.54 29.33 2.64
CA ASN A 299 14.99 29.16 4.01
C ASN A 299 16.03 28.04 4.12
N VAL A 300 16.90 28.12 5.13
CA VAL A 300 17.89 27.09 5.43
C VAL A 300 17.75 26.65 6.89
N LEU A 301 17.30 25.42 7.08
CA LEU A 301 17.14 24.78 8.38
C LEU A 301 18.17 23.65 8.51
N ALA A 302 19.02 23.72 9.52
CA ALA A 302 20.04 22.70 9.76
C ALA A 302 20.15 22.36 11.26
N ASN A 303 20.05 21.08 11.61
CA ASN A 303 20.10 20.64 13.01
C ASN A 303 21.49 20.84 13.66
N VAL A 304 22.57 20.88 12.89
CA VAL A 304 23.94 21.04 13.42
C VAL A 304 24.50 22.44 13.20
N SER A 305 24.75 22.83 11.94
CA SER A 305 25.32 24.16 11.65
C SER A 305 25.02 24.68 10.24
N VAL A 306 24.96 26.00 10.08
CA VAL A 306 24.95 26.69 8.78
C VAL A 306 26.16 27.60 8.68
N LYS A 307 27.04 27.32 7.71
CA LYS A 307 28.33 28.03 7.54
C LYS A 307 28.45 28.64 6.15
N VAL A 308 28.66 29.95 6.07
CA VAL A 308 28.96 30.66 4.81
C VAL A 308 30.43 31.09 4.79
N SER A 309 31.26 30.36 4.04
CA SER A 309 32.73 30.44 4.04
C SER A 309 33.33 30.46 2.62
N GLY A 310 33.59 31.64 2.05
CA GLY A 310 34.19 31.75 0.70
C GLY A 310 33.37 32.59 -0.27
N ASN A 311 32.13 32.92 0.10
CA ASN A 311 31.23 33.67 -0.75
C ASN A 311 31.56 35.15 -0.52
N TRP A 312 32.54 35.68 -1.26
CA TRP A 312 33.12 37.00 -0.99
C TRP A 312 32.64 38.11 -1.95
N GLY A 313 31.99 37.73 -3.04
CA GLY A 313 31.53 38.65 -4.11
C GLY A 313 30.01 38.78 -4.20
N SER A 314 29.54 39.35 -5.31
CA SER A 314 28.12 39.27 -5.67
C SER A 314 27.85 37.90 -6.29
N VAL A 315 26.76 37.24 -5.89
CA VAL A 315 26.33 35.94 -6.43
C VAL A 315 25.34 36.18 -7.55
N ASN A 316 25.66 35.70 -8.75
CA ASN A 316 24.88 35.88 -9.98
C ASN A 316 24.64 34.51 -10.64
N PRO A 317 23.86 33.64 -9.99
CA PRO A 317 23.85 32.22 -10.30
C PRO A 317 23.02 31.92 -11.55
N LEU A 318 23.23 30.73 -12.12
CA LEU A 318 22.56 30.26 -13.32
C LEU A 318 21.19 29.67 -12.96
N GLN A 319 20.15 29.98 -13.74
CA GLN A 319 18.81 29.41 -13.61
C GLN A 319 18.65 28.18 -14.53
N PRO A 320 17.70 27.27 -14.23
CA PRO A 320 17.45 26.09 -15.08
C PRO A 320 17.15 26.44 -16.54
N ASN A 321 16.49 27.57 -16.80
CA ASN A 321 16.21 28.07 -18.15
C ASN A 321 17.42 28.71 -18.86
N GLY A 322 18.63 28.62 -18.29
CA GLY A 322 19.87 29.17 -18.83
C GLY A 322 20.07 30.67 -18.65
N SER A 323 19.08 31.40 -18.12
CA SER A 323 19.25 32.82 -17.75
C SER A 323 19.97 32.97 -16.41
N ARG A 324 20.44 34.17 -16.08
CA ARG A 324 21.09 34.45 -14.78
C ARG A 324 20.18 35.27 -13.88
N ARG A 325 20.10 34.87 -12.61
CA ARG A 325 19.33 35.58 -11.59
C ARG A 325 20.10 36.82 -11.13
N GLY A 326 19.39 37.92 -10.86
CA GLY A 326 19.99 39.20 -10.49
C GLY A 326 21.02 39.09 -9.37
N ALA A 327 22.16 39.78 -9.54
CA ALA A 327 23.31 39.65 -8.66
C ALA A 327 23.00 40.16 -7.23
N THR A 328 23.38 39.39 -6.21
CA THR A 328 23.09 39.68 -4.79
C THR A 328 24.32 39.60 -3.91
N SER A 329 24.34 40.34 -2.80
CA SER A 329 25.43 40.26 -1.81
C SER A 329 25.31 39.09 -0.83
N TYR A 330 24.13 38.47 -0.74
CA TYR A 330 23.87 37.35 0.16
C TYR A 330 24.07 36.00 -0.53
N ALA A 331 24.28 34.97 0.29
CA ALA A 331 24.25 33.57 -0.11
C ALA A 331 22.89 32.92 0.17
N ILE A 332 22.16 33.42 1.17
CA ILE A 332 20.87 32.90 1.61
C ILE A 332 19.86 34.05 1.60
N GLY A 333 18.79 33.91 0.81
CA GLY A 333 17.71 34.89 0.68
C GLY A 333 16.70 34.81 1.82
N GLY A 334 16.34 33.60 2.25
CA GLY A 334 15.39 33.36 3.34
C GLY A 334 16.00 33.36 4.74
N ASP A 335 15.20 32.87 5.68
CA ASP A 335 15.55 32.75 7.09
C ASP A 335 16.48 31.55 7.34
N VAL A 336 17.30 31.66 8.38
CA VAL A 336 18.23 30.61 8.79
C VAL A 336 17.94 30.20 10.22
N ILE A 337 17.65 28.92 10.43
CA ILE A 337 17.41 28.32 11.75
C ILE A 337 18.42 27.20 11.98
N SER A 338 19.34 27.40 12.93
CA SER A 338 20.34 26.38 13.29
C SER A 338 21.02 26.72 14.61
N PRO A 339 21.45 25.75 15.44
CA PRO A 339 22.18 26.03 16.67
C PRO A 339 23.48 26.82 16.45
N ASP A 340 24.21 26.55 15.36
CA ASP A 340 25.43 27.25 14.98
C ASP A 340 25.32 27.90 13.61
N ILE A 341 25.22 29.23 13.58
CA ILE A 341 25.22 30.04 12.35
C ILE A 341 26.52 30.83 12.28
N TYR A 342 27.29 30.64 11.21
CA TYR A 342 28.53 31.36 10.96
C TYR A 342 28.58 31.93 9.55
N THR A 343 28.94 33.21 9.44
CA THR A 343 29.25 33.84 8.15
C THR A 343 30.64 34.48 8.24
N GLN A 344 31.55 34.08 7.34
CA GLN A 344 32.92 34.61 7.31
C GLN A 344 32.95 36.13 7.04
N ILE A 345 31.97 36.61 6.27
CA ILE A 345 31.71 38.03 6.04
C ILE A 345 30.29 38.32 6.56
N GLY A 346 30.10 39.43 7.28
CA GLY A 346 28.77 39.87 7.70
C GLY A 346 27.87 40.22 6.50
N ASN A 347 26.55 40.10 6.65
CA ASN A 347 25.53 40.36 5.63
C ASN A 347 25.47 39.35 4.46
N ARG A 348 25.75 38.06 4.74
CA ARG A 348 25.60 36.98 3.76
C ARG A 348 24.26 36.24 3.83
N ILE A 349 23.42 36.62 4.78
CA ILE A 349 22.07 36.10 5.00
C ILE A 349 21.16 37.33 4.96
N GLU A 350 20.14 37.31 4.10
CA GLU A 350 19.16 38.39 3.97
C GLU A 350 18.05 38.27 5.03
N GLY A 351 17.53 37.06 5.28
CA GLY A 351 16.50 36.78 6.28
C GLY A 351 16.98 36.77 7.73
N GLU A 352 16.06 36.41 8.64
CA GLU A 352 16.31 36.32 10.07
C GLU A 352 17.24 35.15 10.42
N GLN A 353 18.09 35.36 11.43
CA GLN A 353 19.00 34.33 11.94
C GLN A 353 18.56 33.88 13.32
N ASN A 354 18.01 32.67 13.41
CA ASN A 354 17.53 32.06 14.64
C ASN A 354 18.50 30.96 15.12
N ARG A 355 19.16 31.21 16.25
CA ARG A 355 20.11 30.26 16.86
C ARG A 355 19.40 29.26 17.78
N SER A 356 18.54 28.43 17.20
CA SER A 356 17.80 27.37 17.88
C SER A 356 17.86 26.06 17.11
N PHE A 357 17.46 24.97 17.75
CA PHE A 357 17.37 23.66 17.12
C PHE A 357 16.06 23.58 16.30
N PRO A 358 16.13 23.41 14.97
CA PRO A 358 14.93 23.42 14.12
C PRO A 358 14.13 22.12 14.19
N GLY A 359 14.73 20.98 14.59
CA GLY A 359 14.04 19.70 14.68
C GLY A 359 13.69 19.11 13.32
N VAL A 360 14.56 19.29 12.32
CA VAL A 360 14.40 18.66 11.00
C VAL A 360 14.50 17.13 11.18
N VAL A 361 13.58 16.39 10.58
CA VAL A 361 13.60 14.92 10.48
C VAL A 361 13.42 14.57 9.01
N PHE A 362 14.41 13.96 8.38
CA PHE A 362 14.45 13.64 6.95
C PHE A 362 13.36 12.65 6.57
N GLU A 363 13.14 11.63 7.41
CA GLU A 363 12.14 10.59 7.18
C GLU A 363 10.71 11.16 7.07
N ASP A 364 10.40 12.29 7.73
CA ASP A 364 9.10 12.97 7.63
C ASP A 364 8.82 13.56 6.23
N TYR A 365 9.84 13.68 5.38
CA TYR A 365 9.73 14.20 4.02
C TYR A 365 9.82 13.11 2.94
N LEU A 366 10.11 11.87 3.31
CA LEU A 366 10.16 10.76 2.36
C LEU A 366 8.73 10.32 1.98
N SER A 367 8.52 10.00 0.72
CA SER A 367 7.28 9.39 0.26
C SER A 367 7.03 8.06 0.95
N GLU A 368 5.76 7.74 1.15
CA GLU A 368 5.33 6.46 1.71
C GLU A 368 5.89 5.28 0.90
N GLY A 369 6.23 4.19 1.59
CA GLY A 369 6.91 3.03 1.00
C GLY A 369 8.44 3.16 0.87
N LEU A 370 9.00 4.37 0.87
CA LEU A 370 10.45 4.57 0.89
C LEU A 370 11.00 4.58 2.31
N LYS A 371 12.13 3.90 2.52
CA LYS A 371 12.79 3.82 3.82
C LYS A 371 14.28 4.11 3.68
N VAL A 372 14.81 4.80 4.68
CA VAL A 372 16.25 5.02 4.82
C VAL A 372 16.94 3.68 5.03
N VAL A 373 17.95 3.40 4.21
CA VAL A 373 18.82 2.22 4.33
C VAL A 373 20.03 2.59 5.18
N ARG A 374 20.20 1.89 6.30
CA ARG A 374 21.29 2.12 7.26
C ARG A 374 22.56 1.36 6.85
N GLU A 375 23.71 1.79 7.35
CA GLU A 375 25.00 1.15 7.10
C GLU A 375 24.95 -0.34 7.46
N GLY A 376 25.36 -1.18 6.51
CA GLY A 376 25.35 -2.63 6.64
C GLY A 376 24.04 -3.31 6.24
N GLN A 377 23.00 -2.55 5.88
CA GLN A 377 21.79 -3.09 5.25
C GLN A 377 21.94 -3.11 3.72
N ALA A 378 21.35 -4.11 3.09
CA ALA A 378 21.27 -4.16 1.63
C ALA A 378 20.22 -3.17 1.12
N CYS A 379 20.47 -2.62 -0.07
CA CYS A 379 19.48 -1.84 -0.78
C CYS A 379 18.25 -2.71 -1.09
N PRO A 380 17.03 -2.19 -0.90
CA PRO A 380 15.84 -2.88 -1.35
C PRO A 380 15.89 -3.03 -2.88
N ASP A 381 15.36 -4.14 -3.39
CA ASP A 381 15.17 -4.35 -4.83
C ASP A 381 13.70 -4.17 -5.26
N TYR A 382 12.79 -3.93 -4.31
CA TYR A 382 11.36 -3.72 -4.54
C TYR A 382 10.70 -4.80 -5.40
N GLY A 383 11.13 -6.06 -5.22
CA GLY A 383 10.54 -7.18 -5.94
C GLY A 383 11.11 -7.37 -7.36
N VAL A 384 12.08 -6.57 -7.78
CA VAL A 384 12.60 -6.61 -9.17
C VAL A 384 13.23 -7.97 -9.51
N ARG A 385 13.77 -8.68 -8.51
CA ARG A 385 14.36 -10.01 -8.72
C ARG A 385 13.29 -11.06 -9.00
N GLU A 386 12.16 -10.96 -8.33
CA GLU A 386 10.99 -11.82 -8.43
C GLU A 386 10.40 -11.76 -9.85
N ILE A 387 10.47 -10.61 -10.53
CA ILE A 387 10.06 -10.47 -11.93
C ILE A 387 10.82 -11.47 -12.82
N TYR A 388 12.12 -11.68 -12.61
CA TYR A 388 12.86 -12.67 -13.40
C TYR A 388 12.35 -14.08 -13.12
N ASP A 389 12.12 -14.42 -11.85
CA ASP A 389 11.68 -15.75 -11.46
C ASP A 389 10.27 -16.06 -12.01
N GLU A 390 9.36 -15.08 -11.98
CA GLU A 390 7.98 -15.15 -12.53
C GLU A 390 7.97 -15.53 -14.02
N TYR A 391 8.81 -14.89 -14.83
CA TYR A 391 8.84 -15.12 -16.28
C TYR A 391 9.88 -16.18 -16.70
N SER A 392 10.68 -16.70 -15.78
CA SER A 392 11.66 -17.74 -16.08
C SER A 392 10.98 -19.08 -16.32
N PHE A 393 11.41 -19.79 -17.38
CA PHE A 393 10.93 -21.15 -17.65
C PHE A 393 12.07 -22.03 -18.16
N LYS A 394 11.93 -23.35 -17.98
CA LYS A 394 12.94 -24.31 -18.44
C LYS A 394 12.95 -24.36 -19.96
N SER A 395 14.02 -23.84 -20.57
CA SER A 395 14.25 -23.87 -22.01
C SER A 395 15.71 -24.21 -22.35
N ASN A 396 16.04 -24.32 -23.64
CA ASN A 396 17.43 -24.38 -24.12
C ASN A 396 17.76 -23.05 -24.83
N PRO A 397 18.15 -22.00 -24.07
CA PRO A 397 18.31 -20.66 -24.60
C PRO A 397 19.47 -20.58 -25.60
N ARG A 398 19.31 -19.76 -26.64
CA ARG A 398 20.33 -19.53 -27.69
C ARG A 398 20.72 -18.06 -27.76
N ASN A 399 21.87 -17.78 -28.37
CA ASN A 399 22.24 -16.41 -28.72
C ASN A 399 21.36 -15.93 -29.88
N VAL A 400 20.70 -14.80 -29.72
CA VAL A 400 19.85 -14.18 -30.74
C VAL A 400 20.45 -12.84 -31.16
N SER A 401 20.60 -12.66 -32.47
CA SER A 401 21.07 -11.42 -33.08
C SER A 401 20.09 -11.01 -34.18
N VAL A 402 19.32 -9.97 -33.89
CA VAL A 402 18.38 -9.32 -34.78
C VAL A 402 19.10 -8.15 -35.45
N GLN A 403 19.82 -8.41 -36.53
CA GLN A 403 20.54 -7.37 -37.30
C GLN A 403 20.18 -7.49 -38.77
N ASN A 404 19.01 -6.96 -39.14
CA ASN A 404 18.53 -6.95 -40.53
C ASN A 404 18.51 -5.53 -41.09
N TRP A 405 18.98 -5.38 -42.32
CA TRP A 405 19.03 -4.11 -43.06
C TRP A 405 17.96 -4.03 -44.17
N ASN A 406 17.12 -5.06 -44.30
CA ASN A 406 16.07 -5.16 -45.32
C ASN A 406 14.66 -4.97 -44.73
N GLY A 407 14.56 -4.34 -43.55
CA GLY A 407 13.32 -4.09 -42.82
C GLY A 407 13.34 -4.71 -41.42
N PRO A 408 12.40 -4.30 -40.54
CA PRO A 408 12.36 -4.75 -39.16
C PRO A 408 11.94 -6.22 -39.08
N GLU A 409 12.51 -6.94 -38.12
CA GLU A 409 12.15 -8.34 -37.85
C GLU A 409 10.92 -8.45 -36.94
N ASP A 410 10.29 -9.61 -36.91
CA ASP A 410 9.19 -9.92 -36.00
C ASP A 410 9.70 -10.78 -34.83
N SER A 411 9.01 -10.71 -33.69
CA SER A 411 9.19 -11.50 -32.47
C SER A 411 9.52 -12.99 -32.69
N ARG A 412 9.03 -13.61 -33.77
CA ARG A 412 9.35 -15.01 -34.17
C ARG A 412 10.85 -15.32 -34.28
N VAL A 413 11.71 -14.32 -34.51
CA VAL A 413 13.18 -14.50 -34.55
C VAL A 413 13.75 -14.92 -33.19
N LEU A 414 13.07 -14.58 -32.09
CA LEU A 414 13.48 -14.85 -30.72
C LEU A 414 13.44 -16.36 -30.39
N GLY A 415 12.56 -17.13 -31.04
CA GLY A 415 12.51 -18.59 -30.92
C GLY A 415 11.17 -19.09 -30.43
N GLU A 416 11.19 -20.18 -29.67
CA GLU A 416 10.00 -20.72 -29.01
C GLU A 416 9.60 -19.82 -27.83
N SER A 417 8.29 -19.65 -27.63
CA SER A 417 7.71 -18.83 -26.57
C SER A 417 6.76 -19.63 -25.70
N GLN A 418 6.51 -19.12 -24.50
CA GLN A 418 5.47 -19.60 -23.59
C GLN A 418 4.57 -18.42 -23.19
N PHE A 419 3.29 -18.69 -22.89
CA PHE A 419 2.39 -17.65 -22.38
C PHE A 419 2.35 -17.70 -20.86
N ILE A 420 2.67 -16.57 -20.21
CA ILE A 420 2.72 -16.40 -18.75
C ILE A 420 2.17 -15.01 -18.43
N GLY A 421 1.22 -14.90 -17.49
CA GLY A 421 0.72 -13.60 -17.02
C GLY A 421 0.13 -12.68 -18.11
N GLY A 422 -0.41 -13.22 -19.21
CA GLY A 422 -0.89 -12.42 -20.34
C GLY A 422 0.21 -11.98 -21.34
N TYR A 423 1.46 -12.32 -21.09
CA TYR A 423 2.60 -12.04 -21.96
C TYR A 423 2.98 -13.25 -22.82
N GLU A 424 3.48 -12.97 -24.02
CA GLU A 424 4.32 -13.92 -24.75
C GLU A 424 5.76 -13.80 -24.25
N VAL A 425 6.27 -14.86 -23.63
CA VAL A 425 7.59 -14.89 -22.99
C VAL A 425 8.57 -15.68 -23.84
N PHE A 426 9.72 -15.06 -24.13
CA PHE A 426 10.85 -15.69 -24.82
C PHE A 426 12.04 -15.83 -23.86
N HIS A 427 12.74 -16.96 -23.93
CA HIS A 427 13.96 -17.19 -23.15
C HIS A 427 15.18 -17.35 -24.08
N VAL A 428 16.16 -16.46 -23.95
CA VAL A 428 17.36 -16.39 -24.80
C VAL A 428 18.63 -16.27 -23.96
N ASN A 429 19.78 -16.68 -24.51
CA ASN A 429 21.04 -16.64 -23.77
C ASN A 429 21.65 -15.23 -23.82
N SER A 430 21.68 -14.64 -25.01
CA SER A 430 22.10 -13.25 -25.22
C SER A 430 21.25 -12.63 -26.31
N LEU A 431 21.01 -11.33 -26.23
CA LEU A 431 20.19 -10.61 -27.21
C LEU A 431 20.97 -9.44 -27.80
N THR A 432 21.03 -9.38 -29.13
CA THR A 432 21.50 -8.20 -29.85
C THR A 432 20.41 -7.76 -30.80
N ILE A 433 20.01 -6.49 -30.75
CA ILE A 433 19.06 -5.88 -31.69
C ILE A 433 19.78 -4.73 -32.40
N GLY A 434 19.73 -4.69 -33.72
CA GLY A 434 20.38 -3.68 -34.54
C GLY A 434 19.82 -3.64 -35.96
N GLY A 435 20.35 -2.76 -36.81
CA GLY A 435 19.78 -2.51 -38.13
C GLY A 435 18.41 -1.86 -38.01
N GLU A 436 17.42 -2.32 -38.79
CA GLU A 436 16.05 -1.78 -38.84
C GLU A 436 15.16 -2.17 -37.63
N GLY A 437 15.72 -2.89 -36.64
CA GLY A 437 15.05 -3.14 -35.35
C GLY A 437 14.12 -4.36 -35.32
N LEU A 438 13.20 -4.33 -34.34
CA LEU A 438 12.29 -5.43 -33.99
C LEU A 438 10.87 -4.88 -33.82
N VAL A 439 9.88 -5.55 -34.42
CA VAL A 439 8.45 -5.25 -34.26
C VAL A 439 7.84 -6.19 -33.23
N ILE A 440 7.18 -5.62 -32.24
CA ILE A 440 6.41 -6.33 -31.23
C ILE A 440 4.93 -6.08 -31.46
N GLY A 441 4.17 -7.16 -31.65
CA GLY A 441 2.75 -7.09 -31.99
C GLY A 441 1.78 -7.36 -30.84
N LYS A 442 2.28 -7.77 -29.68
CA LYS A 442 1.50 -8.17 -28.50
C LYS A 442 2.36 -8.02 -27.23
N PRO A 443 1.77 -8.00 -26.02
CA PRO A 443 2.53 -7.97 -24.77
C PRO A 443 3.60 -9.07 -24.76
N THR A 444 4.86 -8.66 -24.63
CA THR A 444 6.03 -9.53 -24.80
C THR A 444 7.02 -9.34 -23.66
N VAL A 445 7.49 -10.46 -23.09
CA VAL A 445 8.62 -10.50 -22.16
C VAL A 445 9.78 -11.25 -22.82
N ILE A 446 10.99 -10.71 -22.70
CA ILE A 446 12.22 -11.40 -23.13
C ILE A 446 13.12 -11.58 -21.92
N VAL A 447 13.25 -12.82 -21.47
CA VAL A 447 14.17 -13.25 -20.42
C VAL A 447 15.52 -13.58 -21.03
N VAL A 448 16.58 -12.96 -20.51
CA VAL A 448 17.95 -13.05 -21.05
C VAL A 448 18.92 -13.49 -19.95
N ASP A 449 19.66 -14.58 -20.19
CA ASP A 449 20.62 -15.11 -19.20
C ASP A 449 21.95 -14.33 -19.14
N SER A 450 22.27 -13.59 -20.20
CA SER A 450 23.52 -12.82 -20.36
C SER A 450 23.22 -11.42 -20.89
N ASN A 451 24.14 -10.80 -21.62
CA ASN A 451 24.03 -9.39 -21.97
C ASN A 451 23.00 -9.12 -23.09
N VAL A 452 22.42 -7.93 -23.02
CA VAL A 452 21.56 -7.32 -24.03
C VAL A 452 22.29 -6.14 -24.66
N SER A 453 22.35 -6.10 -25.98
CA SER A 453 22.94 -4.97 -26.70
C SER A 453 21.99 -4.44 -27.76
N LEU A 454 21.64 -3.16 -27.66
CA LEU A 454 20.90 -2.45 -28.71
C LEU A 454 21.92 -1.62 -29.49
N VAL A 455 22.03 -1.87 -30.79
CA VAL A 455 23.00 -1.26 -31.71
C VAL A 455 22.25 -0.77 -32.94
N LEU A 456 21.42 0.26 -32.76
CA LEU A 456 20.59 0.85 -33.81
C LEU A 456 21.38 1.95 -34.55
N TRP A 457 21.19 2.06 -35.86
CA TRP A 457 21.91 3.03 -36.71
C TRP A 457 20.90 3.81 -37.57
N GLY A 458 21.01 5.13 -37.65
CA GLY A 458 20.04 5.96 -38.38
C GLY A 458 18.75 6.18 -37.58
N ASP A 459 17.62 6.37 -38.25
CA ASP A 459 16.29 6.58 -37.64
C ASP A 459 15.63 5.25 -37.20
N SER A 460 16.43 4.22 -36.88
CA SER A 460 15.92 2.86 -36.64
C SER A 460 15.34 2.66 -35.24
N ALA A 461 14.26 1.88 -35.16
CA ALA A 461 13.45 1.76 -33.97
C ALA A 461 13.08 0.33 -33.58
N ILE A 462 12.91 0.09 -32.28
CA ILE A 462 12.04 -1.00 -31.82
C ILE A 462 10.61 -0.45 -31.91
N THR A 463 9.76 -1.15 -32.66
CA THR A 463 8.39 -0.71 -32.94
C THR A 463 7.39 -1.53 -32.12
N LEU A 464 6.59 -0.86 -31.31
CA LEU A 464 5.42 -1.47 -30.67
C LEU A 464 4.18 -1.19 -31.51
N ARG A 465 3.36 -2.21 -31.75
CA ARG A 465 2.00 -2.02 -32.28
C ARG A 465 1.06 -1.59 -31.15
N GLU A 466 -0.08 -1.02 -31.53
CA GLU A 466 -1.14 -0.63 -30.59
C GLU A 466 -1.49 -1.78 -29.63
N GLY A 467 -1.47 -1.49 -28.32
CA GLY A 467 -1.75 -2.46 -27.25
C GLY A 467 -0.61 -3.45 -26.94
N ALA A 468 0.57 -3.31 -27.54
CA ALA A 468 1.73 -4.12 -27.21
C ALA A 468 2.61 -3.45 -26.13
N SER A 469 3.23 -4.27 -25.28
CA SER A 469 4.34 -3.90 -24.39
C SER A 469 5.57 -4.76 -24.68
N LEU A 470 6.73 -4.24 -24.33
CA LEU A 470 7.99 -4.98 -24.32
C LEU A 470 8.70 -4.81 -22.98
N ARG A 471 8.85 -5.91 -22.26
CA ARG A 471 9.71 -6.03 -21.08
C ARG A 471 10.90 -6.91 -21.39
N ILE A 472 12.12 -6.42 -21.15
CA ILE A 472 13.36 -7.20 -21.29
C ILE A 472 13.99 -7.34 -19.91
N ILE A 473 14.15 -8.58 -19.46
CA ILE A 473 14.71 -8.91 -18.15
C ILE A 473 16.01 -9.66 -18.37
N SER A 474 17.11 -9.14 -17.83
CA SER A 474 18.44 -9.68 -18.07
C SER A 474 19.19 -9.93 -16.77
N LYS A 475 19.85 -11.08 -16.66
CA LYS A 475 20.89 -11.34 -15.65
C LYS A 475 22.21 -10.61 -15.96
N GLY A 476 22.37 -10.14 -17.20
CA GLY A 476 23.55 -9.42 -17.68
C GLY A 476 23.32 -7.93 -17.84
N LYS A 477 24.29 -7.29 -18.51
CA LYS A 477 24.29 -5.85 -18.77
C LYS A 477 23.39 -5.48 -19.95
N PHE A 478 22.87 -4.26 -19.93
CA PHE A 478 22.27 -3.61 -21.09
C PHE A 478 23.23 -2.55 -21.65
N ASP A 479 23.58 -2.69 -22.92
CA ASP A 479 24.36 -1.70 -23.65
C ASP A 479 23.50 -1.09 -24.78
N PHE A 480 23.06 0.15 -24.57
CA PHE A 480 22.34 0.95 -25.57
C PHE A 480 23.34 1.81 -26.32
N ASN A 481 23.62 1.44 -27.57
CA ASN A 481 24.56 2.12 -28.46
C ASN A 481 23.86 2.60 -29.73
N GLY A 482 24.25 3.77 -30.23
CA GLY A 482 23.72 4.35 -31.47
C GLY A 482 22.53 5.28 -31.27
N SER A 483 21.82 5.66 -32.33
CA SER A 483 20.60 6.47 -32.24
C SER A 483 19.42 5.54 -32.04
N ASN A 484 19.05 5.30 -30.78
CA ASN A 484 17.87 4.51 -30.46
C ASN A 484 16.68 5.46 -30.43
N VAL A 485 15.76 5.31 -31.38
CA VAL A 485 14.44 5.98 -31.35
C VAL A 485 13.41 4.88 -31.18
N PHE A 486 12.49 4.97 -30.22
CA PHE A 486 11.40 4.00 -30.12
C PHE A 486 10.19 4.55 -30.87
N GLU A 487 9.78 3.89 -31.96
CA GLU A 487 8.64 4.33 -32.77
C GLU A 487 7.37 3.66 -32.23
N MET A 488 6.45 4.49 -31.73
CA MET A 488 5.16 4.06 -31.23
C MET A 488 4.07 4.69 -32.11
N SER A 489 3.44 3.89 -32.97
CA SER A 489 2.26 4.34 -33.71
C SER A 489 1.07 4.45 -32.74
N GLY A 490 0.64 5.68 -32.41
CA GLY A 490 -0.37 5.90 -31.37
C GLY A 490 0.24 5.76 -29.98
N PHE A 491 1.02 6.76 -29.58
CA PHE A 491 1.80 6.80 -28.35
C PHE A 491 0.91 6.56 -27.12
N ASN A 492 1.09 5.40 -26.48
CA ASN A 492 0.55 5.13 -25.16
C ASN A 492 1.69 4.63 -24.25
N PRO A 493 2.20 5.45 -23.32
CA PRO A 493 3.33 5.14 -22.43
C PRO A 493 3.03 3.95 -21.50
N VAL A 494 1.75 3.71 -21.23
CA VAL A 494 1.23 2.68 -20.33
C VAL A 494 0.22 1.85 -21.09
N VAL A 495 0.30 0.54 -20.96
CA VAL A 495 -0.64 -0.37 -21.61
C VAL A 495 -1.21 -1.34 -20.60
N GLU A 496 -2.46 -1.74 -20.82
CA GLU A 496 -3.12 -2.75 -20.00
C GLU A 496 -2.72 -4.15 -20.50
N VAL A 497 -2.18 -4.98 -19.62
CA VAL A 497 -1.82 -6.38 -19.88
C VAL A 497 -2.36 -7.23 -18.75
N GLY A 498 -3.19 -8.23 -19.07
CA GLY A 498 -3.72 -9.14 -18.05
C GLY A 498 -4.61 -8.48 -17.00
N GLY A 499 -5.11 -7.27 -17.24
CA GLY A 499 -5.87 -6.46 -16.27
C GLY A 499 -5.03 -5.51 -15.43
N GLU A 500 -3.71 -5.49 -15.63
CA GLU A 500 -2.78 -4.59 -14.95
C GLU A 500 -2.25 -3.52 -15.90
N LEU A 501 -2.08 -2.29 -15.42
CA LEU A 501 -1.40 -1.24 -16.16
C LEU A 501 0.11 -1.39 -16.00
N VAL A 502 0.82 -1.45 -17.13
CA VAL A 502 2.28 -1.64 -17.16
C VAL A 502 2.95 -0.66 -18.11
N PRO A 503 4.25 -0.35 -17.91
CA PRO A 503 4.99 0.48 -18.86
C PRO A 503 5.09 -0.21 -20.23
N ALA A 504 4.93 0.56 -21.30
CA ALA A 504 5.05 0.06 -22.67
C ALA A 504 6.46 -0.49 -22.94
N PHE A 505 7.48 0.13 -22.35
CA PHE A 505 8.86 -0.36 -22.35
C PHE A 505 9.40 -0.49 -20.92
N SER A 506 10.00 -1.64 -20.64
CA SER A 506 10.60 -1.96 -19.35
C SER A 506 11.93 -2.68 -19.54
N PHE A 507 13.01 -2.12 -19.03
CA PHE A 507 14.37 -2.67 -19.12
C PHE A 507 14.89 -2.99 -17.73
N ILE A 508 15.03 -4.28 -17.43
CA ILE A 508 15.32 -4.78 -16.09
C ILE A 508 16.65 -5.52 -16.10
N SER A 509 17.65 -5.00 -15.38
CA SER A 509 18.94 -5.64 -15.19
C SER A 509 19.10 -6.13 -13.75
N LEU A 510 19.35 -7.44 -13.61
CA LEU A 510 19.76 -8.07 -12.37
C LEU A 510 21.28 -8.20 -12.25
N TYR A 511 22.03 -7.47 -13.08
CA TYR A 511 23.49 -7.54 -13.07
C TYR A 511 24.04 -6.97 -11.76
N GLU A 512 24.82 -7.80 -11.06
CA GLU A 512 25.57 -7.42 -9.86
C GLU A 512 27.08 -7.53 -10.19
N GLY A 513 27.82 -6.43 -10.06
CA GLY A 513 29.27 -6.43 -10.28
C GLY A 513 29.83 -5.13 -10.83
N GLU A 514 31.08 -5.17 -11.31
CA GLU A 514 31.79 -3.98 -11.78
C GLU A 514 31.29 -3.44 -13.14
N GLY A 515 31.17 -2.12 -13.22
CA GLY A 515 30.70 -1.38 -14.40
C GLY A 515 29.20 -1.13 -14.38
N SER A 516 28.67 -0.62 -15.49
CA SER A 516 27.25 -0.29 -15.57
C SER A 516 26.40 -1.53 -15.85
N ALA A 517 25.37 -1.74 -15.03
CA ALA A 517 24.30 -2.70 -15.31
C ALA A 517 23.48 -2.26 -16.53
N VAL A 518 23.29 -0.94 -16.67
CA VAL A 518 22.68 -0.31 -17.84
C VAL A 518 23.57 0.84 -18.31
N ALA A 519 24.01 0.80 -19.56
CA ALA A 519 24.80 1.85 -20.18
C ALA A 519 24.07 2.42 -21.40
N MET A 520 23.65 3.69 -21.29
CA MET A 520 23.08 4.50 -22.36
C MET A 520 24.18 5.39 -22.94
N ASN A 521 24.83 4.89 -24.00
CA ASN A 521 25.87 5.59 -24.75
C ASN A 521 25.32 5.92 -26.15
N SER A 522 24.21 6.66 -26.17
CA SER A 522 23.45 7.02 -27.36
C SER A 522 23.32 8.54 -27.51
N ASP A 523 22.89 8.97 -28.69
CA ASP A 523 22.42 10.35 -28.95
C ASP A 523 20.89 10.40 -29.17
N GLY A 524 20.19 9.27 -28.98
CA GLY A 524 18.74 9.16 -29.16
C GLY A 524 17.98 9.09 -27.84
N ASP A 525 16.69 9.45 -27.91
CA ASP A 525 15.77 9.43 -26.79
C ASP A 525 15.18 8.03 -26.57
N MET A 526 15.14 7.60 -25.32
CA MET A 526 14.58 6.32 -24.92
C MET A 526 13.31 6.54 -24.11
N TYR A 527 12.27 5.75 -24.33
CA TYR A 527 11.03 5.81 -23.54
C TYR A 527 10.91 4.55 -22.67
N GLY A 528 10.39 4.70 -21.46
CA GLY A 528 10.07 3.59 -20.58
C GLY A 528 10.76 3.63 -19.22
N GLU A 529 10.73 2.50 -18.53
CA GLU A 529 11.39 2.33 -17.23
C GLU A 529 12.72 1.59 -17.34
N VAL A 530 13.67 1.99 -16.49
CA VAL A 530 14.96 1.32 -16.31
C VAL A 530 15.10 0.91 -14.85
N LEU A 531 15.18 -0.40 -14.61
CA LEU A 531 15.28 -1.00 -13.27
C LEU A 531 16.60 -1.77 -13.15
N ALA A 532 17.51 -1.32 -12.30
CA ALA A 532 18.81 -1.92 -12.05
C ALA A 532 19.23 -1.83 -10.56
N PRO A 533 18.48 -2.45 -9.64
CA PRO A 533 18.66 -2.31 -8.19
C PRO A 533 20.04 -2.74 -7.66
N PHE A 534 20.78 -3.55 -8.42
CA PHE A 534 22.06 -4.14 -8.01
C PHE A 534 23.28 -3.61 -8.78
N GLY A 535 23.09 -2.55 -9.58
CA GLY A 535 24.20 -1.98 -10.32
C GLY A 535 23.98 -0.57 -10.83
N ASN A 536 25.04 0.00 -11.40
CA ASN A 536 25.04 1.38 -11.87
C ASN A 536 24.26 1.54 -13.18
N VAL A 537 23.41 2.57 -13.25
CA VAL A 537 22.85 3.09 -14.51
C VAL A 537 23.72 4.26 -14.96
N SER A 538 24.22 4.20 -16.19
CA SER A 538 25.07 5.23 -16.78
C SER A 538 24.40 5.82 -18.02
N ILE A 539 24.13 7.13 -18.00
CA ILE A 539 23.62 7.90 -19.14
C ILE A 539 24.71 8.89 -19.56
N SER A 540 25.18 8.79 -20.80
CA SER A 540 26.25 9.64 -21.30
C SER A 540 25.97 10.12 -22.73
N GLY A 541 26.78 11.08 -23.20
CA GLY A 541 26.58 11.66 -24.53
C GLY A 541 25.44 12.67 -24.50
N SER A 542 24.47 12.51 -25.41
CA SER A 542 23.26 13.34 -25.50
C SER A 542 21.99 12.49 -25.37
N ALA A 543 22.10 11.31 -24.77
CA ALA A 543 20.97 10.40 -24.54
C ALA A 543 19.99 11.00 -23.54
N SER A 544 18.70 10.94 -23.87
CA SER A 544 17.64 11.35 -22.97
C SER A 544 16.77 10.14 -22.61
N LEU A 545 16.45 9.96 -21.33
CA LEU A 545 15.48 8.97 -20.89
C LEU A 545 14.14 9.64 -20.57
N MET A 546 13.08 9.26 -21.29
CA MET A 546 11.69 9.66 -21.09
C MET A 546 10.98 8.61 -20.24
N GLY A 547 11.00 8.77 -18.93
CA GLY A 547 10.39 7.83 -17.99
C GLY A 547 11.10 7.82 -16.65
N ARG A 548 11.19 6.64 -16.02
CA ARG A 548 11.65 6.50 -14.63
C ARG A 548 12.87 5.61 -14.50
N VAL A 549 13.67 5.87 -13.45
CA VAL A 549 14.87 5.11 -13.13
C VAL A 549 14.84 4.63 -11.70
N PHE A 550 15.13 3.35 -11.52
CA PHE A 550 15.49 2.78 -10.22
C PHE A 550 16.84 2.08 -10.33
N SER A 551 17.82 2.46 -9.50
CA SER A 551 19.17 1.90 -9.57
C SER A 551 19.91 1.78 -8.23
N GLU A 552 20.97 0.97 -8.20
CA GLU A 552 21.91 0.99 -7.07
C GLU A 552 22.62 2.35 -7.00
N SER A 553 23.18 2.79 -8.12
CA SER A 553 23.81 4.10 -8.31
C SER A 553 23.48 4.66 -9.70
N LEU A 554 23.57 5.98 -9.85
CA LEU A 554 23.30 6.67 -11.11
C LEU A 554 24.48 7.55 -11.53
N SER A 555 24.87 7.48 -12.81
CA SER A 555 25.91 8.34 -13.39
C SER A 555 25.36 9.00 -14.65
N VAL A 556 25.14 10.33 -14.61
CA VAL A 556 24.69 11.09 -15.78
C VAL A 556 25.77 12.05 -16.22
N SER A 557 26.11 12.04 -17.51
CA SER A 557 27.18 12.89 -18.01
C SER A 557 27.00 13.46 -19.42
N GLY A 558 27.82 14.47 -19.73
CA GLY A 558 27.81 15.15 -21.02
C GLY A 558 26.66 16.14 -21.13
N ALA A 559 25.69 15.80 -21.99
CA ALA A 559 24.40 16.48 -22.16
C ALA A 559 23.22 15.51 -21.97
N GLY A 560 23.45 14.36 -21.34
CA GLY A 560 22.37 13.39 -21.09
C GLY A 560 21.33 13.94 -20.12
N SER A 561 20.09 13.49 -20.26
CA SER A 561 18.96 13.96 -19.45
C SER A 561 18.02 12.83 -19.03
N ILE A 562 17.26 13.08 -17.98
CA ILE A 562 16.16 12.23 -17.52
C ILE A 562 14.93 13.12 -17.40
N HIS A 563 13.87 12.74 -18.10
CA HIS A 563 12.59 13.44 -18.12
C HIS A 563 11.55 12.46 -17.57
N TYR A 564 11.17 12.64 -16.30
CA TYR A 564 10.16 11.80 -15.65
C TYR A 564 8.82 11.94 -16.37
N ASP A 565 8.19 10.80 -16.61
CA ASP A 565 6.91 10.75 -17.29
C ASP A 565 5.81 10.44 -16.28
N HIS A 566 4.92 11.41 -16.05
CA HIS A 566 3.80 11.32 -15.10
C HIS A 566 2.82 10.19 -15.44
N ALA A 567 2.84 9.66 -16.67
CA ALA A 567 2.07 8.47 -16.98
C ALA A 567 2.45 7.25 -16.12
N TYR A 568 3.63 7.24 -15.50
CA TYR A 568 4.07 6.15 -14.62
C TYR A 568 3.81 6.37 -13.12
N GLU A 569 3.15 7.46 -12.73
CA GLU A 569 2.92 7.82 -11.31
C GLU A 569 2.18 6.70 -10.55
N ASP A 570 1.09 6.18 -11.15
CA ASP A 570 0.25 5.14 -10.56
C ASP A 570 0.66 3.71 -10.94
N ILE A 571 1.81 3.55 -11.61
CA ILE A 571 2.26 2.24 -12.11
C ILE A 571 3.22 1.64 -11.12
N ALA A 572 2.91 0.48 -10.55
CA ALA A 572 3.82 -0.19 -9.62
C ALA A 572 5.11 -0.69 -10.32
N ILE A 573 6.23 -0.81 -9.59
CA ILE A 573 7.49 -1.38 -10.13
C ILE A 573 7.32 -2.87 -10.39
N THR A 574 6.80 -3.54 -9.38
CA THR A 574 6.25 -4.88 -9.43
C THR A 574 4.76 -4.71 -9.22
N SER A 575 3.94 -5.41 -9.99
CA SER A 575 2.64 -5.73 -9.43
C SER A 575 2.94 -6.48 -8.15
N SER A 576 2.48 -5.96 -7.02
CA SER A 576 2.24 -6.76 -5.84
C SER A 576 1.12 -7.76 -6.16
N ALA A 577 1.31 -8.59 -7.18
CA ALA A 577 1.04 -9.99 -7.00
C ALA A 577 2.09 -10.51 -6.01
N ALA A 578 1.93 -10.12 -4.72
CA ALA A 578 1.81 -11.20 -3.76
C ALA A 578 0.80 -12.12 -4.43
N SER A 579 1.24 -13.26 -4.98
CA SER A 579 0.30 -14.30 -5.37
C SER A 579 -0.67 -14.36 -4.20
N PRO A 580 -1.95 -14.02 -4.36
CA PRO A 580 -2.87 -14.17 -3.25
C PRO A 580 -2.72 -15.64 -2.89
N GLU A 581 -2.13 -15.94 -1.73
CA GLU A 581 -2.11 -17.32 -1.25
C GLU A 581 -3.56 -17.78 -1.37
N TRP A 582 -3.79 -18.98 -1.92
CA TRP A 582 -5.13 -19.58 -2.12
C TRP A 582 -5.87 -19.19 -3.42
N CYS A 583 -5.15 -18.82 -4.49
CA CYS A 583 -5.70 -18.68 -5.85
C CYS A 583 -5.98 -20.02 -6.53
N SER A 584 -5.28 -21.08 -6.12
CA SER A 584 -5.48 -22.42 -6.64
C SER A 584 -5.27 -23.48 -5.55
N PHE A 585 -5.53 -24.75 -5.88
CA PHE A 585 -5.16 -25.85 -4.98
C PHE A 585 -3.64 -26.04 -4.87
N ASP A 586 -2.84 -25.53 -5.82
CA ASP A 586 -1.38 -25.67 -5.76
C ASP A 586 -0.71 -24.65 -4.82
N ASP A 587 -1.49 -23.78 -4.19
CA ASP A 587 -1.03 -22.93 -3.08
C ASP A 587 -1.05 -23.64 -1.72
N LEU A 588 -1.69 -24.80 -1.61
CA LEU A 588 -1.71 -25.61 -0.39
C LEU A 588 -0.36 -26.25 -0.07
N SER A 589 -0.01 -26.27 1.22
CA SER A 589 1.03 -27.17 1.74
C SER A 589 0.60 -28.64 1.66
N PRO A 590 1.53 -29.62 1.63
CA PRO A 590 1.21 -31.06 1.65
C PRO A 590 0.23 -31.47 2.76
N LEU A 591 0.32 -30.79 3.91
CA LEU A 591 -0.65 -30.86 5.00
C LEU A 591 -0.97 -29.44 5.46
N THR A 592 -2.25 -29.06 5.41
CA THR A 592 -2.79 -27.82 5.95
C THR A 592 -3.88 -28.13 6.98
N VAL A 593 -3.79 -27.52 8.16
CA VAL A 593 -4.77 -27.68 9.25
C VAL A 593 -5.34 -26.32 9.63
N VAL A 594 -6.61 -26.11 9.30
CA VAL A 594 -7.26 -24.77 9.38
C VAL A 594 -7.94 -24.54 10.72
N SER A 595 -8.11 -25.59 11.51
CA SER A 595 -8.90 -25.63 12.72
C SER A 595 -8.00 -25.75 13.96
N PRO A 596 -8.45 -25.31 15.15
CA PRO A 596 -7.69 -25.49 16.38
C PRO A 596 -7.23 -26.94 16.54
N VAL A 597 -5.98 -27.17 16.96
CA VAL A 597 -5.44 -28.54 17.07
C VAL A 597 -5.61 -29.07 18.49
N GLY A 598 -6.44 -30.11 18.66
CA GLY A 598 -6.62 -30.80 19.94
C GLY A 598 -5.50 -31.82 20.22
N SER A 599 -5.09 -32.58 19.21
CA SER A 599 -3.92 -33.48 19.30
C SER A 599 -3.26 -33.66 17.94
N LEU A 600 -1.92 -33.70 17.94
CA LEU A 600 -1.09 -33.89 16.76
C LEU A 600 -0.01 -34.93 17.07
N SER A 601 -0.09 -36.08 16.42
CA SER A 601 0.95 -37.11 16.44
C SER A 601 1.50 -37.25 15.03
N LEU A 602 2.58 -36.52 14.72
CA LEU A 602 3.30 -36.63 13.46
C LEU A 602 4.03 -37.98 13.34
N PRO A 603 4.35 -38.45 12.11
CA PRO A 603 5.00 -39.74 11.90
C PRO A 603 6.33 -39.85 12.65
N ASN A 604 6.42 -40.81 13.56
CA ASN A 604 7.58 -41.00 14.45
C ASN A 604 8.69 -41.87 13.83
N SER A 605 8.46 -42.44 12.64
CA SER A 605 9.52 -43.10 11.86
C SER A 605 9.05 -43.41 10.43
N LYS A 606 9.63 -42.70 9.43
CA LYS A 606 9.68 -43.01 7.98
C LYS A 606 8.66 -42.43 7.00
N ALA A 607 7.74 -41.54 7.37
CA ALA A 607 6.95 -40.79 6.39
C ALA A 607 7.49 -39.37 6.30
N GLU A 608 7.79 -38.90 5.09
CA GLU A 608 8.35 -37.58 4.79
C GLU A 608 7.31 -36.69 4.11
N PHE A 609 7.35 -35.37 4.39
CA PHE A 609 6.67 -34.36 3.59
C PHE A 609 7.69 -33.85 2.57
N ASN A 610 7.36 -33.87 1.28
CA ASN A 610 8.28 -33.54 0.19
C ASN A 610 7.70 -32.41 -0.68
N GLY A 611 8.47 -31.38 -1.02
CA GLY A 611 8.05 -30.27 -1.88
C GLY A 611 7.32 -29.12 -1.16
N LYS A 612 6.61 -28.27 -1.92
CA LYS A 612 6.56 -26.76 -1.96
C LYS A 612 7.13 -25.86 -0.84
N ASP A 613 7.46 -26.34 0.36
CA ASP A 613 8.68 -26.02 1.14
C ASP A 613 8.52 -26.60 2.55
N SER A 614 9.03 -27.83 2.69
CA SER A 614 8.42 -28.95 3.41
C SER A 614 8.30 -28.82 4.94
N VAL A 615 7.28 -28.09 5.40
CA VAL A 615 6.73 -28.15 6.77
C VAL A 615 5.19 -28.13 6.69
N PRO A 616 4.44 -28.88 7.53
CA PRO A 616 3.00 -28.75 7.62
C PRO A 616 2.57 -27.33 8.03
N ASP A 617 1.58 -26.78 7.34
CA ASP A 617 0.96 -25.51 7.72
C ASP A 617 -0.15 -25.79 8.74
N ILE A 618 0.11 -25.46 10.01
CA ILE A 618 -0.75 -25.82 11.13
C ILE A 618 -1.05 -24.58 11.96
N THR A 619 -2.32 -24.16 11.94
CA THR A 619 -2.81 -23.08 12.78
C THR A 619 -3.02 -23.55 14.22
N VAL A 620 -2.24 -23.05 15.19
CA VAL A 620 -2.38 -23.36 16.63
C VAL A 620 -2.68 -22.10 17.45
N THR A 621 -3.48 -22.21 18.51
CA THR A 621 -3.70 -21.05 19.40
C THR A 621 -2.40 -20.63 20.08
N GLN A 622 -2.25 -19.34 20.40
CA GLN A 622 -1.03 -18.80 21.03
C GLN A 622 -0.67 -19.49 22.37
N GLY A 623 -1.65 -20.12 23.04
CA GLY A 623 -1.45 -20.90 24.26
C GLY A 623 -1.07 -22.37 24.06
N ASP A 624 -1.24 -22.93 22.85
CA ASP A 624 -0.97 -24.35 22.56
C ASP A 624 0.42 -24.59 21.93
N LEU A 625 1.12 -23.53 21.49
CA LEU A 625 2.50 -23.57 20.98
C LEU A 625 3.47 -24.34 21.90
N GLU A 626 3.37 -24.12 23.22
CA GLU A 626 4.22 -24.81 24.20
C GLU A 626 3.96 -26.32 24.26
N ARG A 627 2.73 -26.76 23.94
CA ARG A 627 2.29 -28.16 23.97
C ARG A 627 2.88 -28.98 22.82
N PHE A 628 3.18 -28.33 21.70
CA PHE A 628 3.74 -28.95 20.50
C PHE A 628 5.26 -28.71 20.34
N SER A 629 5.88 -27.91 21.21
CA SER A 629 7.34 -27.72 21.28
C SER A 629 8.15 -29.02 21.49
N GLY A 630 7.53 -30.09 21.99
CA GLY A 630 8.15 -31.42 22.12
C GLY A 630 8.24 -32.22 20.82
N ALA A 631 7.59 -31.78 19.74
CA ALA A 631 7.73 -32.32 18.39
C ALA A 631 8.97 -31.76 17.65
N ASN A 632 9.77 -30.92 18.33
CA ASN A 632 10.97 -30.23 17.83
C ASN A 632 12.21 -31.12 17.62
N ALA A 633 12.17 -32.01 16.63
CA ALA A 633 13.41 -32.51 16.05
C ALA A 633 13.41 -32.60 14.53
N ALA A 634 12.39 -32.07 13.84
CA ALA A 634 12.38 -32.08 12.38
C ALA A 634 11.88 -30.81 11.66
N ASN A 635 11.07 -29.92 12.26
CA ASN A 635 10.45 -28.82 11.48
C ASN A 635 10.31 -27.52 12.30
N ASP A 636 10.86 -26.40 11.82
CA ASP A 636 10.96 -25.10 12.51
C ASP A 636 9.77 -24.12 12.26
N ASN A 637 8.64 -24.56 11.69
CA ASN A 637 7.59 -23.65 11.16
C ASN A 637 6.16 -23.81 11.74
N ILE A 638 6.01 -24.14 13.03
CA ILE A 638 4.69 -24.04 13.69
C ILE A 638 4.40 -22.55 13.96
N GLN A 639 3.50 -21.95 13.19
CA GLN A 639 3.08 -20.56 13.41
C GLN A 639 2.06 -20.44 14.55
N GLY A 640 2.26 -19.45 15.44
CA GLY A 640 1.34 -19.15 16.52
C GLY A 640 0.22 -18.22 16.10
N GLY A 641 -1.03 -18.67 16.20
CA GLY A 641 -2.19 -17.81 16.13
C GLY A 641 -3.50 -18.58 15.92
N ILE A 642 -4.50 -18.30 16.75
CA ILE A 642 -5.88 -18.15 16.25
C ILE A 642 -6.29 -16.76 16.70
N PRO A 643 -6.31 -15.82 15.76
CA PRO A 643 -7.56 -15.44 15.12
C PRO A 643 -7.44 -15.43 13.58
N ASN A 644 -8.41 -16.07 12.90
CA ASN A 644 -8.81 -15.84 11.50
C ASN A 644 -8.58 -16.90 10.39
N GLY A 645 -8.29 -18.17 10.70
CA GLY A 645 -8.49 -19.30 9.76
C GLY A 645 -7.68 -19.25 8.45
N VAL A 646 -7.84 -20.26 7.59
CA VAL A 646 -6.98 -20.48 6.38
C VAL A 646 -7.03 -19.39 5.32
N PHE A 647 -8.02 -18.51 5.40
CA PHE A 647 -8.09 -17.36 4.52
C PHE A 647 -7.48 -16.20 5.25
N SER A 648 -6.44 -15.61 4.67
CA SER A 648 -5.50 -14.71 5.34
C SER A 648 -6.13 -13.57 6.16
N ARG A 649 -7.42 -13.25 6.03
CA ARG A 649 -8.09 -12.21 6.82
C ARG A 649 -9.56 -12.56 7.14
N GLY A 650 -9.79 -13.65 7.87
CA GLY A 650 -11.02 -13.84 8.65
C GLY A 650 -12.20 -14.33 7.84
N GLU A 651 -11.96 -15.17 6.84
CA GLU A 651 -13.09 -15.87 6.24
C GLU A 651 -13.58 -16.96 7.18
N SER A 652 -14.77 -16.70 7.66
CA SER A 652 -15.45 -17.45 8.68
C SER A 652 -15.82 -18.85 8.14
N ALA A 653 -16.04 -19.86 9.01
CA ALA A 653 -16.32 -21.23 8.55
C ALA A 653 -17.56 -21.31 7.62
N GLU A 654 -18.35 -20.24 7.57
CA GLU A 654 -19.35 -19.84 6.59
C GLU A 654 -18.88 -19.97 5.14
N LYS A 655 -17.73 -19.38 4.76
CA LYS A 655 -17.25 -19.39 3.37
C LYS A 655 -16.74 -20.77 2.97
N LEU A 656 -15.96 -21.41 3.84
CA LEU A 656 -15.61 -22.82 3.66
C LEU A 656 -16.86 -23.68 3.56
N HIS A 657 -17.87 -23.45 4.41
CA HIS A 657 -19.13 -24.19 4.34
C HIS A 657 -19.83 -24.02 3.00
N ALA A 658 -19.89 -22.79 2.45
CA ALA A 658 -20.45 -22.53 1.14
C ALA A 658 -19.70 -23.28 0.03
N PHE A 659 -18.37 -23.26 0.04
CA PHE A 659 -17.52 -24.00 -0.90
C PHE A 659 -17.75 -25.53 -0.78
N ILE A 660 -17.79 -26.06 0.44
CA ILE A 660 -18.07 -27.48 0.68
C ILE A 660 -19.46 -27.89 0.19
N GLU A 661 -20.48 -27.06 0.38
CA GLU A 661 -21.83 -27.33 -0.12
C GLU A 661 -21.93 -27.20 -1.65
N MET A 662 -21.12 -26.34 -2.26
CA MET A 662 -20.92 -26.30 -3.72
C MET A 662 -20.31 -27.62 -4.20
N LEU A 663 -19.19 -28.07 -3.63
CA LEU A 663 -18.54 -29.34 -3.99
C LEU A 663 -19.49 -30.53 -3.79
N ARG A 664 -20.31 -30.53 -2.72
CA ARG A 664 -21.35 -31.56 -2.50
C ARG A 664 -22.37 -31.60 -3.64
N THR A 665 -22.73 -30.44 -4.15
CA THR A 665 -23.73 -30.31 -5.22
C THR A 665 -23.14 -30.71 -6.58
N ARG A 666 -21.84 -30.44 -6.79
CA ARG A 666 -21.12 -30.72 -8.03
C ARG A 666 -20.51 -32.10 -8.14
N SER A 667 -20.27 -32.77 -7.02
CA SER A 667 -19.52 -34.04 -7.01
C SER A 667 -20.07 -35.05 -8.00
N ASP A 668 -19.18 -35.62 -8.82
CA ASP A 668 -19.46 -36.72 -9.75
C ASP A 668 -20.00 -37.95 -9.02
N THR A 669 -19.55 -38.14 -7.78
CA THR A 669 -19.95 -39.25 -6.92
C THR A 669 -20.24 -38.76 -5.50
N VAL A 670 -21.50 -38.87 -5.07
CA VAL A 670 -21.90 -38.70 -3.66
C VAL A 670 -22.06 -40.07 -3.02
N GLN A 671 -21.19 -40.42 -2.08
CA GLN A 671 -21.33 -41.62 -1.26
C GLN A 671 -22.14 -41.26 0.00
N VAL A 672 -23.44 -41.56 -0.03
CA VAL A 672 -24.35 -41.34 1.11
C VAL A 672 -24.57 -42.65 1.84
N GLN A 673 -23.85 -42.96 2.93
CA GLN A 673 -24.24 -44.08 3.80
C GLN A 673 -23.88 -43.89 5.27
N GLY A 674 -24.84 -44.20 6.14
CA GLY A 674 -24.63 -44.48 7.56
C GLY A 674 -23.98 -45.86 7.82
N GLY A 675 -22.97 -46.22 7.03
CA GLY A 675 -22.20 -47.47 7.09
C GLY A 675 -20.78 -47.27 6.55
N SER A 676 -19.82 -48.10 7.00
CA SER A 676 -18.38 -47.99 6.70
C SER A 676 -18.06 -48.18 5.21
N ILE A 677 -17.21 -47.32 4.65
CA ILE A 677 -16.62 -47.49 3.30
C ILE A 677 -15.89 -48.84 3.20
N GLU A 678 -16.02 -49.52 2.05
CA GLU A 678 -15.35 -50.80 1.83
C GLU A 678 -13.82 -50.66 1.69
N ASN A 679 -13.08 -51.69 2.13
CA ASN A 679 -11.64 -51.76 1.88
C ASN A 679 -11.35 -51.78 0.36
N ASN A 680 -10.27 -51.12 -0.05
CA ASN A 680 -9.84 -50.95 -1.45
C ASN A 680 -10.78 -50.07 -2.30
N ALA A 681 -11.50 -49.14 -1.67
CA ALA A 681 -12.29 -48.14 -2.39
C ALA A 681 -11.40 -47.25 -3.28
N ALA A 682 -11.90 -46.92 -4.48
CA ALA A 682 -11.24 -46.05 -5.44
C ALA A 682 -12.12 -44.82 -5.75
N PHE A 683 -11.58 -43.62 -5.56
CA PHE A 683 -12.25 -42.32 -5.76
C PHE A 683 -11.60 -41.58 -6.93
N GLY A 684 -12.01 -41.91 -8.16
CA GLY A 684 -11.34 -41.45 -9.38
C GLY A 684 -10.03 -42.21 -9.68
N SER A 685 -9.38 -41.84 -10.78
CA SER A 685 -8.08 -42.39 -11.20
C SER A 685 -7.35 -41.40 -12.10
N LYS A 686 -6.03 -41.41 -12.15
CA LYS A 686 -5.25 -40.54 -13.06
C LYS A 686 -5.72 -40.63 -14.52
N GLY A 687 -6.08 -39.51 -15.13
CA GLY A 687 -6.70 -39.37 -16.45
C GLY A 687 -8.24 -39.50 -16.46
N ASN A 688 -8.85 -39.73 -15.31
CA ASN A 688 -10.29 -39.71 -15.03
C ASN A 688 -10.51 -39.26 -13.57
N GLU A 689 -9.98 -38.08 -13.27
CA GLU A 689 -10.09 -37.40 -11.98
C GLU A 689 -11.55 -37.02 -11.69
N GLN A 690 -11.97 -37.11 -10.44
CA GLN A 690 -13.38 -36.87 -10.04
C GLN A 690 -13.49 -36.03 -8.77
N ILE A 691 -14.58 -35.28 -8.65
CA ILE A 691 -15.01 -34.67 -7.39
C ILE A 691 -15.87 -35.70 -6.64
N THR A 692 -15.35 -36.20 -5.51
CA THR A 692 -16.02 -37.21 -4.68
C THR A 692 -16.41 -36.62 -3.33
N PHE A 693 -17.70 -36.72 -2.98
CA PHE A 693 -18.20 -36.28 -1.68
C PHE A 693 -18.66 -37.47 -0.84
N VAL A 694 -18.01 -37.68 0.31
CA VAL A 694 -18.36 -38.70 1.31
C VAL A 694 -19.16 -38.06 2.44
N ASN A 695 -20.44 -38.42 2.55
CA ASN A 695 -21.32 -37.94 3.60
C ASN A 695 -21.28 -38.88 4.82
N GLY A 696 -20.15 -38.88 5.54
CA GLY A 696 -19.91 -39.74 6.70
C GLY A 696 -18.42 -39.93 7.00
N ALA A 697 -18.12 -40.80 7.96
CA ALA A 697 -16.74 -41.17 8.28
C ALA A 697 -16.22 -42.27 7.33
N ILE A 698 -14.91 -42.22 7.05
CA ILE A 698 -14.17 -43.27 6.35
C ILE A 698 -13.50 -44.16 7.40
N ASP A 699 -13.71 -45.47 7.33
CA ASP A 699 -13.02 -46.50 8.13
C ASP A 699 -12.69 -47.68 7.21
N ALA A 700 -11.61 -47.54 6.42
CA ALA A 700 -11.28 -48.46 5.33
C ALA A 700 -9.77 -48.54 5.08
N ASN A 701 -9.30 -49.66 4.52
CA ASN A 701 -7.89 -49.85 4.16
C ASN A 701 -7.67 -49.76 2.65
N ASN A 702 -6.47 -49.34 2.25
CA ASN A 702 -5.98 -49.26 0.86
C ASN A 702 -6.84 -48.37 -0.05
N ILE A 703 -7.17 -47.17 0.40
CA ILE A 703 -7.98 -46.22 -0.38
C ILE A 703 -7.12 -45.64 -1.50
N SER A 704 -7.64 -45.61 -2.72
CA SER A 704 -6.95 -44.93 -3.84
C SER A 704 -7.82 -43.87 -4.50
N GLY A 705 -7.24 -42.91 -5.22
CA GLY A 705 -8.04 -41.97 -6.01
C GLY A 705 -7.24 -40.89 -6.74
N ALA A 706 -7.95 -40.09 -7.52
CA ALA A 706 -7.41 -38.86 -8.11
C ALA A 706 -8.52 -37.82 -8.31
N GLY A 707 -8.23 -36.54 -8.07
CA GLY A 707 -9.18 -35.42 -8.15
C GLY A 707 -9.39 -34.74 -6.80
N VAL A 708 -10.65 -34.47 -6.43
CA VAL A 708 -11.03 -33.81 -5.17
C VAL A 708 -11.83 -34.77 -4.30
N LEU A 709 -11.38 -35.07 -3.09
CA LEU A 709 -12.09 -35.92 -2.13
C LEU A 709 -12.51 -35.13 -0.88
N VAL A 710 -13.82 -34.97 -0.67
CA VAL A 710 -14.38 -34.29 0.51
C VAL A 710 -14.99 -35.32 1.47
N VAL A 711 -14.60 -35.27 2.74
CA VAL A 711 -15.07 -36.18 3.80
C VAL A 711 -15.79 -35.42 4.90
N LYS A 712 -17.13 -35.53 4.93
CA LYS A 712 -17.99 -34.93 5.97
C LYS A 712 -18.03 -35.81 7.23
N GLY A 713 -16.86 -36.06 7.81
CA GLY A 713 -16.67 -36.94 8.97
C GLY A 713 -15.20 -37.25 9.23
N ASN A 714 -14.93 -38.23 10.10
CA ASN A 714 -13.55 -38.64 10.39
C ASN A 714 -12.98 -39.45 9.23
N TYR A 715 -11.70 -39.22 8.90
CA TYR A 715 -10.94 -40.05 7.98
C TYR A 715 -10.05 -41.01 8.79
N ASN A 716 -10.40 -42.30 8.80
CA ASN A 716 -9.59 -43.35 9.41
C ASN A 716 -9.21 -44.36 8.33
N ALA A 717 -8.04 -44.18 7.72
CA ALA A 717 -7.57 -45.12 6.71
C ALA A 717 -6.37 -45.93 7.18
N GLY A 718 -6.24 -47.14 6.64
CA GLY A 718 -5.06 -47.98 6.87
C GLY A 718 -4.49 -48.62 5.62
N GLY A 719 -3.35 -49.29 5.76
CA GLY A 719 -2.66 -49.97 4.65
C GLY A 719 -2.03 -49.00 3.64
N ASN A 720 -2.09 -49.36 2.36
CA ASN A 720 -1.39 -48.68 1.25
C ASN A 720 -2.32 -47.74 0.50
N SER A 721 -2.70 -46.64 1.16
CA SER A 721 -3.55 -45.62 0.54
C SER A 721 -2.74 -44.70 -0.37
N SER A 722 -3.35 -44.20 -1.45
CA SER A 722 -2.68 -43.38 -2.48
C SER A 722 -3.64 -42.42 -3.15
N PHE A 723 -3.31 -41.14 -3.27
CA PHE A 723 -4.22 -40.16 -3.85
C PHE A 723 -3.45 -39.11 -4.63
N ASP A 724 -3.91 -38.81 -5.85
CA ASP A 724 -3.35 -37.75 -6.70
C ASP A 724 -4.34 -36.56 -6.74
N GLY A 725 -4.12 -35.50 -5.96
CA GLY A 725 -4.98 -34.32 -5.92
C GLY A 725 -5.24 -33.77 -4.50
N LEU A 726 -6.45 -33.25 -4.25
CA LEU A 726 -6.82 -32.61 -2.98
C LEU A 726 -7.74 -33.50 -2.13
N ILE A 727 -7.37 -33.73 -0.86
CA ILE A 727 -8.25 -34.36 0.15
C ILE A 727 -8.67 -33.29 1.18
N ILE A 728 -9.98 -33.13 1.39
CA ILE A 728 -10.56 -32.25 2.41
C ILE A 728 -11.29 -33.08 3.47
N VAL A 729 -10.88 -32.96 4.73
CA VAL A 729 -11.45 -33.72 5.86
C VAL A 729 -12.10 -32.78 6.87
N LEU A 730 -13.42 -32.91 7.05
CA LEU A 730 -14.23 -32.07 7.94
C LEU A 730 -14.43 -32.70 9.33
N GLY A 731 -13.50 -33.56 9.73
CA GLY A 731 -13.47 -34.31 11.00
C GLY A 731 -12.03 -34.61 11.42
N ASN A 732 -11.84 -35.62 12.27
CA ASN A 732 -10.50 -36.05 12.68
C ASN A 732 -9.82 -36.87 11.57
N TYR A 733 -8.49 -36.81 11.52
CA TYR A 733 -7.68 -37.56 10.55
C TYR A 733 -6.79 -38.59 11.25
N SER A 734 -6.84 -39.84 10.79
CA SER A 734 -5.97 -40.93 11.26
C SER A 734 -5.51 -41.82 10.11
N GLN A 735 -4.22 -42.11 10.08
CA GLN A 735 -3.60 -43.00 9.10
C GLN A 735 -2.82 -44.13 9.80
N LYS A 736 -3.11 -45.40 9.46
CA LYS A 736 -2.58 -46.61 10.14
C LYS A 736 -1.88 -47.63 9.22
N GLY A 737 -0.65 -48.04 9.54
CA GLY A 737 0.02 -49.18 8.86
C GLY A 737 0.78 -48.82 7.56
N GLY A 738 1.47 -49.80 6.92
CA GLY A 738 2.63 -49.48 6.08
C GLY A 738 2.76 -50.02 4.67
N GLY A 739 3.28 -49.13 3.81
CA GLY A 739 4.39 -49.37 2.88
C GLY A 739 4.03 -49.32 1.40
N GLY A 740 4.28 -48.17 0.76
CA GLY A 740 4.72 -48.13 -0.64
C GLY A 740 3.83 -47.40 -1.63
N ARG A 741 2.91 -46.54 -1.17
CA ARG A 741 2.24 -45.58 -2.04
C ARG A 741 2.06 -44.24 -1.35
N ASP A 742 2.31 -43.19 -2.11
CA ASP A 742 2.37 -41.83 -1.60
C ASP A 742 1.05 -41.09 -1.86
N LEU A 743 0.83 -40.03 -1.08
CA LEU A 743 -0.19 -39.04 -1.34
C LEU A 743 0.48 -37.91 -2.13
N ASN A 744 0.11 -37.75 -3.40
CA ASN A 744 0.66 -36.74 -4.30
C ASN A 744 -0.35 -35.58 -4.43
N GLY A 745 -0.08 -34.44 -3.82
CA GLY A 745 -0.97 -33.30 -3.76
C GLY A 745 -1.03 -32.69 -2.36
N ALA A 746 -2.24 -32.46 -1.83
CA ALA A 746 -2.43 -31.76 -0.56
C ALA A 746 -3.57 -32.36 0.29
N LEU A 747 -3.40 -32.29 1.60
CA LEU A 747 -4.39 -32.68 2.61
C LEU A 747 -4.81 -31.45 3.44
N LEU A 748 -6.10 -31.11 3.37
CA LEU A 748 -6.73 -30.04 4.14
C LEU A 748 -7.60 -30.64 5.28
N VAL A 749 -7.28 -30.32 6.53
CA VAL A 749 -8.06 -30.76 7.72
C VAL A 749 -8.78 -29.57 8.33
N ALA A 750 -10.11 -29.61 8.29
CA ALA A 750 -10.98 -28.47 8.61
C ALA A 750 -12.31 -28.84 9.29
N PRO A 751 -12.30 -29.46 10.49
CA PRO A 751 -13.53 -29.70 11.22
C PRO A 751 -14.21 -28.40 11.68
N TYR A 752 -15.47 -28.21 11.32
CA TYR A 752 -16.29 -27.07 11.75
C TYR A 752 -17.70 -27.48 12.18
N ASN A 753 -18.31 -26.67 13.04
CA ASN A 753 -19.70 -26.82 13.44
C ASN A 753 -20.62 -26.15 12.41
N VAL A 754 -21.43 -26.95 11.71
CA VAL A 754 -22.37 -26.45 10.69
C VAL A 754 -23.43 -25.49 11.26
N ASN A 755 -23.82 -25.62 12.53
CA ASN A 755 -24.86 -24.77 13.14
C ASN A 755 -24.31 -23.45 13.70
N GLY A 756 -23.04 -23.45 14.10
CA GLY A 756 -22.39 -22.28 14.70
C GLY A 756 -21.34 -21.64 13.80
N LEU A 757 -21.10 -22.23 12.62
CA LEU A 757 -20.11 -21.86 11.60
C LEU A 757 -18.78 -21.42 12.23
N LYS A 758 -18.30 -22.27 13.14
CA LYS A 758 -17.03 -22.10 13.84
C LYS A 758 -16.20 -23.35 13.69
N PHE A 759 -14.91 -23.18 13.44
CA PHE A 759 -13.95 -24.28 13.47
C PHE A 759 -13.95 -24.94 14.86
N THR A 760 -13.73 -26.25 14.86
CA THR A 760 -13.72 -27.11 16.05
C THR A 760 -12.38 -27.85 16.12
N GLU A 761 -12.05 -28.43 17.26
CA GLU A 761 -10.74 -29.07 17.42
C GLU A 761 -10.51 -30.23 16.44
N ALA A 762 -9.38 -30.20 15.73
CA ALA A 762 -8.87 -31.27 14.88
C ALA A 762 -7.92 -32.19 15.66
N ASN A 763 -8.11 -33.51 15.53
CA ASN A 763 -7.18 -34.52 16.03
C ASN A 763 -6.55 -35.25 14.84
N ILE A 764 -5.22 -35.25 14.80
CA ILE A 764 -4.41 -35.81 13.72
C ILE A 764 -3.49 -36.89 14.30
N GLU A 765 -3.71 -38.15 13.90
CA GLU A 765 -2.96 -39.29 14.41
C GLU A 765 -2.32 -40.12 13.28
N PHE A 766 -0.99 -40.09 13.19
CA PHE A 766 -0.22 -41.04 12.42
C PHE A 766 0.25 -42.19 13.33
N SER A 767 -0.10 -43.44 13.00
CA SER A 767 0.34 -44.60 13.78
C SER A 767 0.73 -45.82 12.92
N GLY A 768 1.84 -46.48 13.25
CA GLY A 768 2.32 -47.67 12.55
C GLY A 768 3.71 -47.49 11.93
N GLY A 769 4.36 -48.60 11.55
CA GLY A 769 5.76 -48.61 11.07
C GLY A 769 5.95 -48.39 9.56
N GLY A 770 4.98 -47.74 8.90
CA GLY A 770 4.90 -47.55 7.45
C GLY A 770 5.51 -46.23 6.94
N SER A 771 5.88 -46.18 5.65
CA SER A 771 6.47 -45.02 4.95
C SER A 771 5.60 -44.58 3.76
N ASN A 772 4.45 -43.95 4.01
CA ASN A 772 3.69 -43.31 2.93
C ASN A 772 4.02 -41.83 2.99
N ASP A 773 4.68 -41.32 1.94
CA ASP A 773 5.11 -39.93 1.91
C ASP A 773 3.97 -39.03 1.45
N PHE A 774 4.03 -37.77 1.88
CA PHE A 774 3.15 -36.70 1.41
C PHE A 774 3.97 -35.84 0.45
N ASN A 775 3.81 -36.10 -0.85
CA ASN A 775 4.52 -35.41 -1.90
C ASN A 775 3.65 -34.28 -2.42
N TYR A 776 4.13 -33.04 -2.34
CA TYR A 776 3.55 -31.96 -3.11
C TYR A 776 3.65 -32.28 -4.60
N ASP A 777 2.51 -32.32 -5.29
CA ASP A 777 2.42 -32.51 -6.74
C ASP A 777 1.54 -31.41 -7.34
N GLU A 778 2.20 -30.35 -7.82
CA GLU A 778 1.57 -29.20 -8.46
C GLU A 778 0.66 -29.63 -9.63
N ALA A 779 1.10 -30.60 -10.43
CA ALA A 779 0.33 -31.04 -11.59
C ALA A 779 -0.95 -31.75 -11.16
N ALA A 780 -0.90 -32.57 -10.10
CA ALA A 780 -2.08 -33.21 -9.52
C ALA A 780 -3.05 -32.18 -8.92
N LEU A 781 -2.54 -31.15 -8.23
CA LEU A 781 -3.34 -30.09 -7.63
C LEU A 781 -4.01 -29.19 -8.67
N ARG A 782 -3.27 -28.75 -9.70
CA ARG A 782 -3.83 -28.02 -10.85
C ARG A 782 -4.86 -28.86 -11.60
N THR A 783 -4.62 -30.16 -11.80
CA THR A 783 -5.59 -31.06 -12.44
C THR A 783 -6.88 -31.16 -11.61
N ALA A 784 -6.76 -31.26 -10.28
CA ALA A 784 -7.91 -31.26 -9.38
C ALA A 784 -8.65 -29.92 -9.37
N PHE A 785 -7.94 -28.79 -9.43
CA PHE A 785 -8.55 -27.45 -9.48
C PHE A 785 -9.32 -27.21 -10.78
N ASN A 786 -8.77 -27.67 -11.91
CA ASN A 786 -9.40 -27.60 -13.22
C ASN A 786 -10.66 -28.49 -13.38
N LEU A 787 -11.03 -29.29 -12.36
CA LEU A 787 -12.34 -29.94 -12.32
C LEU A 787 -13.48 -28.95 -12.03
N LEU A 788 -13.15 -27.78 -11.47
CA LEU A 788 -14.06 -26.68 -11.20
C LEU A 788 -14.12 -25.74 -12.42
N ASP A 789 -15.30 -25.19 -12.72
CA ASP A 789 -15.43 -24.11 -13.71
C ASP A 789 -15.03 -22.74 -13.13
N ASP A 790 -14.94 -21.71 -13.96
CA ASP A 790 -14.40 -20.40 -13.57
C ASP A 790 -15.15 -19.76 -12.38
N GLU A 791 -16.47 -19.92 -12.29
CA GLU A 791 -17.28 -19.43 -11.15
C GLU A 791 -17.03 -20.26 -9.88
N GLU A 792 -16.83 -21.56 -10.02
CA GLU A 792 -16.52 -22.48 -8.92
C GLU A 792 -15.09 -22.29 -8.40
N GLN A 793 -14.13 -22.02 -9.28
CA GLN A 793 -12.75 -21.66 -8.92
C GLN A 793 -12.73 -20.36 -8.11
N ALA A 794 -13.51 -19.35 -8.52
CA ALA A 794 -13.64 -18.10 -7.77
C ALA A 794 -14.24 -18.28 -6.35
N SER A 795 -14.92 -19.41 -6.09
CA SER A 795 -15.46 -19.75 -4.77
C SER A 795 -14.46 -20.42 -3.83
N TRP A 796 -13.32 -20.89 -4.35
CA TRP A 796 -12.18 -21.36 -3.56
C TRP A 796 -11.38 -20.19 -2.99
N GLY A 797 -11.16 -19.16 -3.81
CA GLY A 797 -10.47 -17.92 -3.47
C GLY A 797 -10.65 -16.92 -4.62
N SER A 798 -10.61 -15.63 -4.31
CA SER A 798 -10.81 -14.56 -5.30
C SER A 798 -9.47 -13.95 -5.71
N CYS A 799 -9.07 -14.10 -6.98
CA CYS A 799 -7.93 -13.39 -7.56
C CYS A 799 -8.12 -11.86 -7.65
N ASN A 800 -9.31 -11.36 -7.28
CA ASN A 800 -9.70 -9.94 -7.37
C ASN A 800 -10.16 -9.36 -6.02
N VAL A 801 -9.76 -9.96 -4.89
CA VAL A 801 -9.92 -9.27 -3.61
C VAL A 801 -8.61 -8.58 -3.30
N PRO A 802 -8.57 -7.24 -3.24
CA PRO A 802 -7.40 -6.54 -2.73
C PRO A 802 -7.10 -7.11 -1.35
N PRO A 803 -5.83 -7.20 -0.97
CA PRO A 803 -5.45 -7.79 0.31
C PRO A 803 -6.34 -7.18 1.40
N SER A 804 -7.02 -8.02 2.16
CA SER A 804 -8.09 -7.72 3.12
C SER A 804 -7.71 -7.09 4.51
N SER A 805 -6.99 -5.95 4.67
CA SER A 805 -6.25 -5.45 5.90
C SER A 805 -4.73 -5.75 6.12
N GLY A 806 -3.88 -4.77 5.81
CA GLY A 806 -2.46 -4.72 6.16
C GLY A 806 -1.77 -3.57 5.43
N ASP A 807 -1.68 -2.42 6.11
CA ASP A 807 -0.83 -1.25 5.81
C ASP A 807 -1.31 -0.22 4.74
N GLY A 808 -2.61 0.02 4.61
CA GLY A 808 -3.10 1.23 3.92
C GLY A 808 -3.52 2.33 4.90
N GLU A 809 -3.08 3.58 4.72
CA GLU A 809 -3.53 4.73 5.51
C GLU A 809 -4.83 5.30 4.90
N LEU A 810 -5.84 5.52 5.74
CA LEU A 810 -7.07 6.20 5.33
C LEU A 810 -6.85 7.71 5.42
N ILE A 811 -6.83 8.40 4.29
CA ILE A 811 -6.82 9.87 4.29
C ILE A 811 -8.23 10.38 4.51
N TRP A 812 -8.40 11.29 5.48
CA TRP A 812 -9.69 11.86 5.86
C TRP A 812 -9.77 13.34 5.47
N SER A 813 -10.72 13.69 4.60
CA SER A 813 -11.03 15.08 4.24
C SER A 813 -12.39 15.49 4.83
N LEU A 814 -12.42 16.55 5.64
CA LEU A 814 -13.70 17.13 6.09
C LEU A 814 -14.33 17.87 4.91
N ILE A 815 -15.47 17.38 4.43
CA ILE A 815 -16.13 17.90 3.22
C ILE A 815 -17.42 18.69 3.52
N ASP A 816 -18.04 18.49 4.69
CA ASP A 816 -19.29 19.17 5.04
C ASP A 816 -19.46 19.33 6.56
N TRP A 817 -20.12 20.42 6.97
CA TRP A 817 -20.53 20.70 8.36
C TRP A 817 -22.00 21.12 8.34
N ARG A 818 -22.85 20.35 9.03
CA ARG A 818 -24.32 20.45 8.96
C ARG A 818 -24.97 20.80 10.28
#